data_AF-A0A3D6CKJ1-F1
#
_entry.id   AF-A0A3D6CKJ1-F1
#
_cell.length_a   1.000
_cell.length_b   1.000
_cell.length_c   1.000
_cell.angle_alpha   90.00
_cell.angle_beta   90.00
_cell.angle_gamma   90.00
#
_symmetry.space_group_name_H-M   'P 1'
#
loop_
_entity.id
_entity.type
_entity.pdbx_description
1 polymer ?
#
loop_
_entity_poly.entity_id
_entity_poly.type
_entity_poly.pdbx_seq_one_letter_code
_entity_poly.pdbx_strand_id
1 'polypeptide(L)'
;GMKIAQSNLELSKNGSITLERVIAREEGDFPVVNPDDINYMDVAPNQIASISASLIPFLEHDDANRALMGSNMMRQAVPLLRPESPIVGTGLERRVAKDSRILINAEGAGVVEYVDANKITIKYDRTDEEKLVSFDSDEVSYNLIKFRKTNQGTSINLKPIVVRGDRVTEGQVLCEGYATQKGELALGRNMKVAFMPWKGYNFEDAIVISEKVVREDIFTSIHIDEYSLDVRDTKLGIEELTNDIPNVSEEATKDLDENGMIRIGAEVNPGDILIGKITPKGESDPTPEEKLLRAIFGDKAGDVKDASLKASPSLRGVVIDKKLFRRAVKDKNKRLQDKEAVANLESSFVSQFEGLKDELIEKLFTLISGKTSQGVFNDLGEEVLPKGKKYTLKMLNSVDDYVHLTGSWTTDKDLNDLVGELVHNYKIKVNDLQGSLRRQKFTISVGDELPAGILKLAKVYIAKKRKLKVGDKMAGRHGNKGIVARIVRAEDMPFLEDGTPVDIVLNPLGVPSRMNIGQIYETVLGWAGQKLGTKYATPIFDGASLDQINVITDNAGVPRFGHTYLYDGGTGKRFDQPATVGIIYMIKLGHMIEDKMHARSIGPYSLITQQPLGGKAQFGGQRFGEMEVWALEAYGASSILREILTVKSDDVMGRAKTYESIVKGEAMPEPGLPESFNVLMHELKGLGLDVRLEE
;
A
#
# COMPACT_ATOMS: atom_id res chain seq x y z
N GLY A 1 29.22 -2.56 -36.66
CA GLY A 1 28.20 -1.71 -35.99
C GLY A 1 28.81 -0.45 -35.41
N MET A 2 27.97 0.37 -34.77
CA MET A 2 28.45 1.49 -33.93
C MET A 2 29.15 0.94 -32.68
N LYS A 3 30.29 1.51 -32.30
CA LYS A 3 31.05 1.15 -31.10
C LYS A 3 30.66 2.06 -29.94
N ILE A 4 30.18 1.46 -28.85
CA ILE A 4 29.69 2.17 -27.67
C ILE A 4 30.58 1.88 -26.47
N ALA A 5 31.17 2.91 -25.87
CA ALA A 5 32.05 2.80 -24.70
C ALA A 5 31.26 2.78 -23.39
N GLN A 6 31.87 2.21 -22.34
CA GLN A 6 31.30 2.18 -20.99
C GLN A 6 31.32 3.56 -20.33
N SER A 7 30.41 3.81 -19.38
CA SER A 7 30.25 5.10 -18.70
C SER A 7 31.30 5.41 -17.63
N ASN A 8 32.01 4.38 -17.13
CA ASN A 8 33.00 4.47 -16.06
C ASN A 8 34.44 4.72 -16.56
N LEU A 9 34.61 5.11 -17.83
CA LEU A 9 35.92 5.41 -18.39
C LEU A 9 36.49 6.71 -17.82
N GLU A 10 37.78 6.69 -17.50
CA GLU A 10 38.49 7.89 -17.11
C GLU A 10 38.63 8.83 -18.32
N LEU A 11 38.10 10.05 -18.16
CA LEU A 11 38.18 11.12 -19.14
C LEU A 11 39.13 12.20 -18.65
N SER A 12 39.86 12.81 -19.57
CA SER A 12 40.63 14.02 -19.30
C SER A 12 39.68 15.21 -19.08
N LYS A 13 40.20 16.32 -18.51
CA LYS A 13 39.42 17.56 -18.36
C LYS A 13 38.85 18.11 -19.68
N ASN A 14 39.44 17.70 -20.81
CA ASN A 14 39.01 18.13 -22.15
C ASN A 14 37.99 17.15 -22.77
N GLY A 15 37.56 16.13 -22.02
CA GLY A 15 36.60 15.11 -22.49
C GLY A 15 37.21 14.02 -23.37
N SER A 16 38.55 13.99 -23.53
CA SER A 16 39.24 12.93 -24.27
C SER A 16 39.43 11.70 -23.39
N ILE A 17 39.35 10.50 -23.96
CA ILE A 17 39.60 9.25 -23.23
C ILE A 17 41.10 9.14 -22.93
N THR A 18 41.47 8.80 -21.70
CA THR A 18 42.88 8.74 -21.25
C THR A 18 43.57 7.43 -21.64
N LEU A 19 42.81 6.34 -21.73
CA LEU A 19 43.33 5.01 -22.02
C LEU A 19 43.64 4.84 -23.52
N GLU A 20 44.78 4.23 -23.83
CA GLU A 20 45.17 3.92 -25.23
C GLU A 20 44.26 2.87 -25.87
N ARG A 21 43.64 2.01 -25.07
CA ARG A 21 42.74 0.93 -25.51
C ARG A 21 41.53 0.83 -24.60
N VAL A 22 40.37 0.71 -25.21
CA VAL A 22 39.07 0.78 -24.53
C VAL A 22 38.20 -0.40 -24.95
N ILE A 23 37.51 -1.01 -23.99
CA ILE A 23 36.48 -2.03 -24.27
C ILE A 23 35.23 -1.29 -24.75
N ALA A 24 34.81 -1.56 -25.97
CA ALA A 24 33.57 -1.06 -26.54
C ALA A 24 32.60 -2.22 -26.79
N ARG A 25 31.30 -1.93 -26.80
CA ARG A 25 30.26 -2.87 -27.23
C ARG A 25 29.95 -2.63 -28.70
N GLU A 26 29.96 -3.69 -29.50
CA GLU A 26 29.62 -3.67 -30.92
C GLU A 26 28.76 -4.90 -31.27
N GLU A 27 27.49 -4.70 -31.64
CA GLU A 27 26.57 -5.78 -32.10
C GLU A 27 26.47 -7.02 -31.19
N GLY A 28 26.75 -6.86 -29.90
CA GLY A 28 26.71 -7.93 -28.89
C GLY A 28 28.08 -8.51 -28.52
N ASP A 29 29.14 -8.11 -29.22
CA ASP A 29 30.53 -8.42 -28.89
C ASP A 29 31.18 -7.25 -28.11
N PHE A 30 32.33 -7.54 -27.48
CA PHE A 30 33.08 -6.60 -26.63
C PHE A 30 34.52 -6.37 -27.13
N PRO A 31 34.71 -5.83 -28.35
CA PRO A 31 36.05 -5.58 -28.89
C PRO A 31 36.83 -4.53 -28.08
N VAL A 32 38.15 -4.71 -28.03
CA VAL A 32 39.10 -3.71 -27.51
C VAL A 32 39.57 -2.84 -28.67
N VAL A 33 39.21 -1.57 -28.65
CA VAL A 33 39.43 -0.62 -29.76
C VAL A 33 40.20 0.60 -29.29
N ASN A 34 40.72 1.38 -30.24
CA ASN A 34 41.35 2.66 -29.93
C ASN A 34 40.26 3.72 -29.63
N PRO A 35 40.55 4.75 -28.82
CA PRO A 35 39.62 5.84 -28.52
C PRO A 35 38.98 6.49 -29.76
N ASP A 36 39.74 6.63 -30.86
CA ASP A 36 39.27 7.26 -32.10
C ASP A 36 38.17 6.45 -32.82
N ASP A 37 38.08 5.16 -32.54
CA ASP A 37 37.07 4.28 -33.15
C ASP A 37 35.72 4.33 -32.41
N ILE A 38 35.64 5.00 -31.26
CA ILE A 38 34.45 5.04 -30.43
C ILE A 38 33.45 6.05 -30.99
N ASN A 39 32.20 5.63 -31.18
CA ASN A 39 31.15 6.49 -31.71
C ASN A 39 30.30 7.12 -30.60
N TYR A 40 30.00 6.36 -29.55
CA TYR A 40 29.14 6.79 -28.44
C TYR A 40 29.69 6.29 -27.10
N MET A 41 29.22 6.88 -26.01
CA MET A 41 29.49 6.46 -24.64
C MET A 41 28.19 6.39 -23.86
N ASP A 42 28.09 5.42 -22.98
CA ASP A 42 26.97 5.27 -22.05
C ASP A 42 26.80 6.53 -21.17
N VAL A 43 25.55 6.95 -20.93
CA VAL A 43 25.26 8.23 -20.25
C VAL A 43 25.52 8.16 -18.74
N ALA A 44 25.14 7.04 -18.11
CA ALA A 44 25.32 6.82 -16.69
C ALA A 44 25.50 5.33 -16.37
N PRO A 45 26.25 4.97 -15.32
CA PRO A 45 26.46 3.57 -14.93
C PRO A 45 25.16 2.84 -14.58
N ASN A 46 24.18 3.58 -14.06
CA ASN A 46 22.90 3.01 -13.63
C ASN A 46 21.87 2.82 -14.76
N GLN A 47 22.16 3.25 -16.01
CA GLN A 47 21.19 3.19 -17.11
C GLN A 47 20.78 1.75 -17.49
N ILE A 48 21.62 0.77 -17.15
CA ILE A 48 21.39 -0.65 -17.44
C ILE A 48 20.43 -1.32 -16.43
N ALA A 49 20.17 -0.67 -15.30
CA ALA A 49 19.41 -1.24 -14.20
C ALA A 49 18.04 -0.54 -14.02
N SER A 50 17.05 -1.32 -13.57
CA SER A 50 15.76 -0.77 -13.16
C SER A 50 15.90 0.11 -11.91
N ILE A 51 15.00 1.07 -11.71
CA ILE A 51 14.98 1.95 -10.52
C ILE A 51 15.08 1.15 -9.21
N SER A 52 14.38 0.01 -9.11
CA SER A 52 14.44 -0.83 -7.91
C SER A 52 15.80 -1.47 -7.68
N ALA A 53 16.49 -1.91 -8.73
CA ALA A 53 17.87 -2.41 -8.60
C ALA A 53 18.85 -1.28 -8.29
N SER A 54 18.65 -0.10 -8.88
CA SER A 54 19.48 1.09 -8.66
C SER A 54 19.35 1.71 -7.26
N LEU A 55 18.45 1.20 -6.41
CA LEU A 55 18.33 1.57 -4.99
C LEU A 55 19.13 0.65 -4.05
N ILE A 56 19.77 -0.38 -4.59
CA ILE A 56 20.64 -1.29 -3.84
C ILE A 56 22.05 -0.69 -3.84
N PRO A 57 22.60 -0.27 -2.68
CA PRO A 57 23.99 0.17 -2.59
C PRO A 57 24.92 -1.02 -2.84
N PHE A 58 26.15 -0.79 -3.31
CA PHE A 58 27.15 -1.85 -3.51
C PHE A 58 26.65 -3.04 -4.37
N LEU A 59 25.79 -2.75 -5.35
CA LEU A 59 25.19 -3.77 -6.22
C LEU A 59 26.25 -4.56 -7.00
N GLU A 60 27.36 -3.91 -7.34
CA GLU A 60 28.54 -4.49 -7.98
C GLU A 60 29.22 -5.61 -7.17
N HIS A 61 28.91 -5.74 -5.88
CA HIS A 61 29.43 -6.76 -4.98
C HIS A 61 28.44 -7.89 -4.67
N ASP A 62 27.28 -7.90 -5.34
CA ASP A 62 26.25 -8.92 -5.18
C ASP A 62 26.11 -9.79 -6.44
N ASP A 63 25.91 -11.09 -6.23
CA ASP A 63 25.47 -11.99 -7.31
C ASP A 63 24.14 -11.52 -7.93
N ALA A 64 24.00 -11.67 -9.24
CA ALA A 64 22.84 -11.21 -10.00
C ALA A 64 21.51 -11.79 -9.49
N ASN A 65 21.50 -13.04 -9.01
CA ASN A 65 20.28 -13.63 -8.45
C ASN A 65 19.90 -12.98 -7.12
N ARG A 66 20.89 -12.54 -6.33
CA ARG A 66 20.65 -11.82 -5.07
C ARG A 66 20.18 -10.41 -5.32
N ALA A 67 20.77 -9.70 -6.27
CA ALA A 67 20.30 -8.41 -6.76
C ALA A 67 18.82 -8.47 -7.19
N LEU A 68 18.45 -9.47 -7.99
CA LEU A 68 17.07 -9.69 -8.43
C LEU A 68 16.13 -9.92 -7.24
N MET A 69 16.54 -10.78 -6.30
CA MET A 69 15.75 -11.04 -5.09
C MET A 69 15.59 -9.77 -4.23
N GLY A 70 16.66 -9.01 -4.03
CA GLY A 70 16.66 -7.75 -3.29
C GLY A 70 15.68 -6.72 -3.87
N SER A 71 15.78 -6.48 -5.17
CA SER A 71 14.86 -5.61 -5.92
C SER A 71 13.40 -6.04 -5.77
N ASN A 72 13.12 -7.35 -5.86
CA ASN A 72 11.77 -7.90 -5.68
C ASN A 72 11.24 -7.77 -4.25
N MET A 73 12.11 -7.94 -3.26
CA MET A 73 11.74 -7.85 -1.84
C MET A 73 11.45 -6.41 -1.41
N MET A 74 12.20 -5.43 -1.92
CA MET A 74 11.92 -4.01 -1.66
C MET A 74 10.51 -3.60 -2.12
N ARG A 75 10.01 -4.15 -3.24
CA ARG A 75 8.62 -3.91 -3.69
C ARG A 75 7.55 -4.51 -2.77
N GLN A 76 7.92 -5.49 -1.94
CA GLN A 76 7.03 -6.15 -0.97
C GLN A 76 7.14 -5.55 0.43
N ALA A 77 7.94 -4.48 0.60
CA ALA A 77 8.10 -3.76 1.84
C ALA A 77 6.76 -3.18 2.32
N VAL A 78 6.44 -3.38 3.59
CA VAL A 78 5.27 -2.74 4.21
C VAL A 78 5.69 -1.40 4.79
N PRO A 79 4.95 -0.30 4.52
CA PRO A 79 5.19 0.98 5.16
C PRO A 79 5.12 0.87 6.69
N LEU A 80 6.22 1.26 7.34
CA LEU A 80 6.32 1.27 8.80
C LEU A 80 5.63 2.50 9.40
N LEU A 81 5.27 2.42 10.68
CA LEU A 81 4.72 3.54 11.45
C LEU A 81 5.73 4.69 11.58
N ARG A 82 7.02 4.35 11.72
CA ARG A 82 8.15 5.26 11.87
C ARG A 82 9.29 4.77 10.95
N PRO A 83 9.20 5.02 9.64
CA PRO A 83 10.27 4.69 8.72
C PRO A 83 11.49 5.60 8.96
N GLU A 84 12.65 5.14 8.52
CA GLU A 84 13.89 5.92 8.55
C GLU A 84 14.56 5.83 7.19
N SER A 85 15.04 6.95 6.67
CA SER A 85 15.84 6.98 5.44
C SER A 85 17.13 6.17 5.62
N PRO A 86 17.60 5.45 4.60
CA PRO A 86 18.83 4.67 4.70
C PRO A 86 20.04 5.57 4.97
N ILE A 87 20.93 5.16 5.88
CA ILE A 87 22.22 5.84 6.08
C ILE A 87 23.11 5.66 4.84
N VAL A 88 23.06 4.48 4.24
CA VAL A 88 23.77 4.14 2.99
C VAL A 88 22.74 4.03 1.88
N GLY A 89 22.55 5.08 1.09
CA GLY A 89 21.65 5.10 -0.07
C GLY A 89 22.41 5.04 -1.39
N THR A 90 21.70 5.26 -2.50
CA THR A 90 22.31 5.46 -3.83
C THR A 90 22.16 6.90 -4.35
N GLY A 91 21.40 7.74 -3.63
CA GLY A 91 21.07 9.11 -4.03
C GLY A 91 19.80 9.21 -4.88
N LEU A 92 19.24 8.08 -5.30
CA LEU A 92 17.98 8.02 -6.05
C LEU A 92 16.75 8.14 -5.14
N GLU A 93 16.89 7.91 -3.83
CA GLU A 93 15.78 7.87 -2.87
C GLU A 93 14.94 9.15 -2.90
N ARG A 94 15.57 10.32 -3.02
CA ARG A 94 14.89 11.61 -3.08
C ARG A 94 14.13 11.81 -4.39
N ARG A 95 14.73 11.40 -5.52
CA ARG A 95 14.10 11.50 -6.84
C ARG A 95 12.89 10.56 -6.94
N VAL A 96 13.05 9.31 -6.48
CA VAL A 96 11.95 8.33 -6.44
C VAL A 96 10.79 8.81 -5.57
N ALA A 97 11.09 9.38 -4.39
CA ALA A 97 10.06 9.95 -3.51
C ALA A 97 9.31 11.12 -4.18
N LYS A 98 10.05 12.07 -4.78
CA LYS A 98 9.49 13.22 -5.50
C LYS A 98 8.62 12.82 -6.70
N ASP A 99 9.08 11.86 -7.49
CA ASP A 99 8.43 11.45 -8.74
C ASP A 99 7.25 10.48 -8.51
N SER A 100 7.12 9.92 -7.30
CA SER A 100 6.04 8.98 -6.95
C SER A 100 4.63 9.59 -7.01
N ARG A 101 4.51 10.92 -6.92
CA ARG A 101 3.25 11.69 -6.81
C ARG A 101 2.34 11.27 -5.64
N ILE A 102 2.85 10.51 -4.68
CA ILE A 102 2.16 10.21 -3.43
C ILE A 102 2.33 11.37 -2.45
N LEU A 103 3.49 12.01 -2.48
CA LEU A 103 3.81 13.19 -1.70
C LEU A 103 3.35 14.45 -2.43
N ILE A 104 3.08 15.49 -1.66
CA ILE A 104 2.74 16.81 -2.17
C ILE A 104 4.02 17.62 -2.33
N ASN A 105 4.21 18.16 -3.52
CA ASN A 105 5.35 18.97 -3.89
C ASN A 105 4.90 20.43 -4.06
N ALA A 106 5.77 21.39 -3.73
CA ALA A 106 5.52 22.81 -3.99
C ALA A 106 5.47 23.08 -5.50
N GLU A 107 4.52 23.93 -5.91
CA GLU A 107 4.35 24.39 -7.30
C GLU A 107 5.37 25.46 -7.68
N GLY A 108 5.91 26.19 -6.72
CA GLY A 108 6.84 27.29 -6.96
C GLY A 108 7.61 27.71 -5.71
N ALA A 109 8.31 28.84 -5.81
CA ALA A 109 8.93 29.47 -4.65
C ALA A 109 7.88 30.23 -3.83
N GLY A 110 7.90 30.08 -2.51
CA GLY A 110 6.90 30.72 -1.65
C GLY A 110 7.20 30.57 -0.18
N VAL A 111 6.34 31.14 0.66
CA VAL A 111 6.43 31.08 2.13
C VAL A 111 5.26 30.29 2.70
N VAL A 112 5.56 29.37 3.61
CA VAL A 112 4.55 28.57 4.29
C VAL A 112 3.80 29.43 5.31
N GLU A 113 2.54 29.70 5.05
CA GLU A 113 1.71 30.57 5.89
C GLU A 113 1.00 29.81 7.01
N TYR A 114 0.54 28.59 6.71
CA TYR A 114 -0.19 27.75 7.65
C TYR A 114 0.18 26.28 7.45
N VAL A 115 0.35 25.57 8.57
CA VAL A 115 0.59 24.13 8.60
C VAL A 115 -0.21 23.53 9.74
N ASP A 116 -0.99 22.51 9.43
CA ASP A 116 -1.50 21.58 10.44
C ASP A 116 -1.34 20.13 9.97
N ALA A 117 -1.90 19.20 10.74
CA ALA A 117 -1.83 17.80 10.35
C ALA A 117 -2.56 17.52 9.03
N ASN A 118 -3.64 18.23 8.70
CA ASN A 118 -4.55 17.92 7.60
C ASN A 118 -4.31 18.75 6.34
N LYS A 119 -3.71 19.93 6.43
CA LYS A 119 -3.45 20.82 5.31
C LYS A 119 -2.19 21.67 5.48
N ILE A 120 -1.63 22.09 4.35
CA ILE A 120 -0.50 23.00 4.23
C ILE A 120 -0.93 24.14 3.32
N THR A 121 -0.79 25.39 3.75
CA THR A 121 -1.07 26.57 2.93
C THR A 121 0.23 27.31 2.67
N ILE A 122 0.51 27.55 1.39
CA ILE A 122 1.72 28.23 0.91
C ILE A 122 1.28 29.47 0.15
N LYS A 123 1.91 30.59 0.47
CA LYS A 123 1.81 31.81 -0.29
C LYS A 123 2.96 31.87 -1.27
N TYR A 124 2.66 31.72 -2.56
CA TYR A 124 3.67 31.73 -3.62
C TYR A 124 4.10 33.15 -3.99
N ASP A 125 5.39 33.27 -4.29
CA ASP A 125 5.98 34.50 -4.78
C ASP A 125 5.65 34.62 -6.28
N ARG A 126 4.58 35.34 -6.59
CA ARG A 126 4.21 35.66 -7.98
C ARG A 126 4.65 37.07 -8.33
N THR A 127 5.19 37.22 -9.53
CA THR A 127 5.45 38.52 -10.15
C THR A 127 4.14 39.24 -10.49
N ASP A 128 4.20 40.57 -10.68
CA ASP A 128 3.00 41.35 -11.03
C ASP A 128 2.41 40.89 -12.38
N GLU A 129 3.25 40.43 -13.32
CA GLU A 129 2.84 39.85 -14.60
C GLU A 129 2.11 38.51 -14.43
N GLU A 130 2.64 37.59 -13.59
CA GLU A 130 1.99 36.30 -13.29
C GLU A 130 0.66 36.48 -12.55
N LYS A 131 0.55 37.50 -11.68
CA LYS A 131 -0.71 37.86 -11.01
C LYS A 131 -1.77 38.38 -11.99
N LEU A 132 -1.34 39.08 -13.03
CA LEU A 132 -2.22 39.59 -14.08
C LEU A 132 -2.82 38.47 -14.93
N VAL A 133 -2.10 37.37 -15.17
CA VAL A 133 -2.56 36.24 -16.00
C VAL A 133 -3.16 35.06 -15.22
N SER A 134 -2.95 34.96 -13.91
CA SER A 134 -3.48 33.88 -13.07
C SER A 134 -4.84 34.23 -12.46
N PHE A 135 -5.76 33.27 -12.37
CA PHE A 135 -7.05 33.38 -11.65
C PHE A 135 -7.02 32.73 -10.26
N ASP A 136 -5.87 32.19 -9.88
CA ASP A 136 -5.70 31.58 -8.56
C ASP A 136 -5.23 32.61 -7.55
N SER A 137 -5.60 32.41 -6.28
CA SER A 137 -5.00 33.17 -5.18
C SER A 137 -3.49 32.94 -5.13
N ASP A 138 -2.76 33.92 -4.60
CA ASP A 138 -1.34 33.75 -4.22
C ASP A 138 -1.18 32.64 -3.17
N GLU A 139 -2.25 32.35 -2.41
CA GLU A 139 -2.32 31.30 -1.39
C GLU A 139 -2.91 30.01 -1.95
N VAL A 140 -2.13 28.94 -1.95
CA VAL A 140 -2.56 27.59 -2.34
C VAL A 140 -2.59 26.69 -1.12
N SER A 141 -3.73 26.01 -0.91
CA SER A 141 -3.93 25.07 0.19
C SER A 141 -3.94 23.62 -0.28
N TYR A 142 -3.02 22.82 0.25
CA TYR A 142 -2.86 21.40 -0.02
C TYR A 142 -3.46 20.54 1.09
N ASN A 143 -4.42 19.67 0.77
CA ASN A 143 -4.99 18.73 1.72
C ASN A 143 -4.16 17.44 1.78
N LEU A 144 -3.73 17.06 2.99
CA LEU A 144 -2.95 15.86 3.26
C LEU A 144 -3.86 14.63 3.38
N ILE A 145 -3.40 13.52 2.80
CA ILE A 145 -4.10 12.23 2.89
C ILE A 145 -3.89 11.63 4.29
N LYS A 146 -4.99 11.32 4.98
CA LYS A 146 -4.99 10.69 6.31
C LYS A 146 -5.58 9.29 6.28
N PHE A 147 -4.84 8.35 6.86
CA PHE A 147 -5.24 6.95 7.10
C PHE A 147 -6.05 6.32 5.95
N ARG A 148 -5.59 6.49 4.71
CA ARG A 148 -6.27 5.93 3.54
C ARG A 148 -5.82 4.51 3.29
N LYS A 149 -6.76 3.59 3.10
CA LYS A 149 -6.49 2.20 2.75
C LYS A 149 -5.85 2.10 1.36
N THR A 150 -4.82 1.26 1.21
CA THR A 150 -4.29 0.84 -0.11
C THR A 150 -4.88 -0.49 -0.56
N ASN A 151 -4.63 -0.86 -1.82
CA ASN A 151 -5.10 -2.13 -2.37
C ASN A 151 -4.57 -3.35 -1.61
N GLN A 152 -3.35 -3.27 -1.04
CA GLN A 152 -2.74 -4.33 -0.24
C GLN A 152 -3.13 -4.27 1.25
N GLY A 153 -4.11 -3.43 1.61
CA GLY A 153 -4.56 -3.28 3.00
C GLY A 153 -3.60 -2.52 3.92
N THR A 154 -2.56 -1.86 3.39
CA THR A 154 -1.70 -0.96 4.17
C THR A 154 -2.32 0.44 4.26
N SER A 155 -1.68 1.36 4.99
CA SER A 155 -2.18 2.73 5.19
C SER A 155 -1.28 3.80 4.57
N ILE A 156 -1.88 4.70 3.79
CA ILE A 156 -1.28 5.99 3.41
C ILE A 156 -1.66 7.02 4.47
N ASN A 157 -0.64 7.59 5.12
CA ASN A 157 -0.81 8.67 6.07
C ASN A 157 0.33 9.67 5.88
N LEU A 158 -0.01 10.87 5.43
CA LEU A 158 0.94 11.94 5.16
C LEU A 158 0.98 12.92 6.34
N LYS A 159 2.17 13.46 6.62
CA LYS A 159 2.44 14.45 7.67
C LYS A 159 3.28 15.58 7.06
N PRO A 160 3.07 16.84 7.47
CA PRO A 160 3.88 17.93 6.98
C PRO A 160 5.35 17.78 7.42
N ILE A 161 6.28 18.11 6.53
CA ILE A 161 7.72 18.28 6.84
C ILE A 161 8.01 19.74 7.20
N VAL A 162 7.38 20.66 6.45
CA VAL A 162 7.57 22.11 6.58
C VAL A 162 6.88 22.68 7.81
N VAL A 163 7.40 23.79 8.32
CA VAL A 163 6.86 24.55 9.43
C VAL A 163 6.42 25.93 8.93
N ARG A 164 5.49 26.58 9.65
CA ARG A 164 5.07 27.95 9.36
C ARG A 164 6.27 28.89 9.36
N GLY A 165 6.40 29.68 8.29
CA GLY A 165 7.51 30.62 8.07
C GLY A 165 8.64 30.06 7.20
N ASP A 166 8.66 28.75 6.91
CA ASP A 166 9.65 28.16 6.01
C ASP A 166 9.47 28.70 4.59
N ARG A 167 10.60 28.94 3.90
CA ARG A 167 10.61 29.25 2.47
C ARG A 167 10.80 27.97 1.68
N VAL A 168 9.94 27.76 0.68
CA VAL A 168 9.96 26.58 -0.18
C VAL A 168 10.43 26.94 -1.58
N THR A 169 10.98 25.95 -2.29
CA THR A 169 11.35 26.06 -3.71
C THR A 169 10.45 25.19 -4.58
N GLU A 170 10.43 25.49 -5.88
CA GLU A 170 9.71 24.69 -6.87
C GLU A 170 10.07 23.20 -6.78
N GLY A 171 9.05 22.34 -6.72
CA GLY A 171 9.19 20.90 -6.65
C GLY A 171 9.82 20.36 -5.35
N GLN A 172 9.90 21.17 -4.29
CA GLN A 172 10.28 20.70 -2.96
C GLN A 172 9.16 19.85 -2.35
N VAL A 173 9.51 18.71 -1.76
CA VAL A 173 8.56 17.84 -1.05
C VAL A 173 8.12 18.51 0.25
N LEU A 174 6.80 18.65 0.44
CA LEU A 174 6.19 19.36 1.57
C LEU A 174 5.76 18.45 2.71
N CYS A 175 5.51 17.17 2.41
CA CYS A 175 5.03 16.19 3.36
C CYS A 175 5.82 14.88 3.28
N GLU A 176 5.85 14.13 4.38
CA GLU A 176 6.38 12.78 4.47
C GLU A 176 5.28 11.81 4.87
N GLY A 177 5.53 10.52 4.69
CA GLY A 177 4.54 9.47 4.95
C GLY A 177 4.57 8.40 3.85
N TYR A 178 3.92 7.27 4.12
CA TYR A 178 3.92 6.11 3.23
C TYR A 178 5.34 5.70 2.78
N ALA A 179 6.15 5.24 3.74
CA ALA A 179 7.53 4.81 3.52
C ALA A 179 8.45 5.91 2.96
N THR A 180 8.33 7.14 3.49
CA THR A 180 9.25 8.25 3.21
C THR A 180 9.61 9.00 4.49
N GLN A 181 10.77 9.64 4.51
CA GLN A 181 11.25 10.49 5.61
C GLN A 181 11.99 11.70 5.03
N LYS A 182 11.62 12.92 5.41
CA LYS A 182 12.27 14.17 4.95
C LYS A 182 12.45 14.27 3.41
N GLY A 183 11.51 13.72 2.64
CA GLY A 183 11.54 13.73 1.17
C GLY A 183 12.41 12.65 0.53
N GLU A 184 12.94 11.69 1.30
CA GLU A 184 13.64 10.50 0.80
C GLU A 184 12.77 9.24 0.97
N LEU A 185 12.94 8.27 0.07
CA LEU A 185 12.34 6.94 0.20
C LEU A 185 12.91 6.20 1.42
N ALA A 186 12.03 5.76 2.30
CA ALA A 186 12.32 5.13 3.59
C ALA A 186 11.44 3.87 3.77
N LEU A 187 11.79 2.78 3.08
CA LEU A 187 11.10 1.48 3.15
C LEU A 187 11.25 0.73 4.49
N GLY A 188 12.23 1.09 5.32
CA GLY A 188 12.71 0.28 6.43
C GLY A 188 13.34 1.10 7.55
N ARG A 189 14.28 0.49 8.27
CA ARG A 189 15.00 1.06 9.41
C ARG A 189 16.47 0.63 9.40
N ASN A 190 17.34 1.53 9.84
CA ASN A 190 18.76 1.24 10.06
C ASN A 190 18.91 0.51 11.42
N MET A 191 19.43 -0.72 11.42
CA MET A 191 19.50 -1.58 12.62
C MET A 191 20.92 -1.99 12.93
N LYS A 192 21.28 -2.04 14.23
CA LYS A 192 22.58 -2.57 14.65
C LYS A 192 22.59 -4.09 14.56
N VAL A 193 23.45 -4.62 13.71
CA VAL A 193 23.54 -6.05 13.41
C VAL A 193 24.90 -6.62 13.81
N ALA A 194 24.90 -7.88 14.27
CA ALA A 194 26.10 -8.70 14.40
C ALA A 194 25.99 -9.94 13.50
N PHE A 195 27.05 -10.23 12.76
CA PHE A 195 27.20 -11.47 11.99
C PHE A 195 27.94 -12.51 12.84
N MET A 196 27.18 -13.35 13.54
CA MET A 196 27.72 -14.46 14.33
C MET A 196 26.68 -15.55 14.56
N PRO A 197 27.07 -16.83 14.68
CA PRO A 197 26.13 -17.87 15.12
C PRO A 197 25.68 -17.61 16.56
N TRP A 198 24.39 -17.80 16.85
CA TRP A 198 23.85 -17.51 18.17
C TRP A 198 22.88 -18.59 18.66
N LYS A 199 23.37 -19.49 19.53
CA LYS A 199 22.59 -20.53 20.23
C LYS A 199 21.69 -21.38 19.32
N GLY A 200 21.99 -21.47 18.02
CA GLY A 200 21.16 -22.11 16.99
C GLY A 200 19.89 -21.34 16.60
N TYR A 201 19.60 -20.17 17.19
CA TYR A 201 18.39 -19.40 16.89
C TYR A 201 18.43 -18.71 15.52
N ASN A 202 19.62 -18.49 14.97
CA ASN A 202 19.82 -17.99 13.62
C ASN A 202 20.30 -19.09 12.65
N PHE A 203 19.86 -20.33 12.87
CA PHE A 203 20.11 -21.43 11.93
C PHE A 203 19.48 -21.15 10.56
N GLU A 204 20.15 -21.57 9.48
CA GLU A 204 19.76 -21.24 8.09
C GLU A 204 19.60 -19.71 7.91
N ASP A 205 18.38 -19.27 7.59
CA ASP A 205 17.97 -17.90 7.35
C ASP A 205 17.14 -17.33 8.51
N ALA A 206 17.20 -17.95 9.69
CA ALA A 206 16.52 -17.44 10.86
C ALA A 206 17.18 -16.15 11.37
N ILE A 207 16.36 -15.21 11.84
CA ILE A 207 16.78 -13.93 12.38
C ILE A 207 16.46 -13.90 13.87
N VAL A 208 17.44 -13.50 14.68
CA VAL A 208 17.27 -13.19 16.10
C VAL A 208 17.12 -11.68 16.25
N ILE A 209 16.10 -11.25 16.99
CA ILE A 209 15.78 -9.83 17.16
C ILE A 209 15.71 -9.49 18.65
N SER A 210 16.23 -8.33 19.02
CA SER A 210 16.10 -7.78 20.36
C SER A 210 14.65 -7.35 20.66
N GLU A 211 14.17 -7.63 21.86
CA GLU A 211 12.87 -7.20 22.37
C GLU A 211 12.72 -5.67 22.31
N LYS A 212 13.84 -4.93 22.42
CA LYS A 212 13.88 -3.47 22.23
C LYS A 212 13.16 -3.05 20.96
N VAL A 213 13.37 -3.78 19.86
CA VAL A 213 12.81 -3.49 18.54
C VAL A 213 11.28 -3.57 18.54
N VAL A 214 10.73 -4.53 19.29
CA VAL A 214 9.28 -4.73 19.43
C VAL A 214 8.68 -3.73 20.44
N ARG A 215 9.39 -3.47 21.54
CA ARG A 215 8.99 -2.52 22.58
C ARG A 215 8.89 -1.10 22.06
N GLU A 216 9.83 -0.68 21.21
CA GLU A 216 9.88 0.68 20.63
C GLU A 216 9.04 0.81 19.34
N ASP A 217 8.27 -0.22 18.97
CA ASP A 217 7.43 -0.24 17.76
C ASP A 217 8.19 0.09 16.46
N ILE A 218 9.46 -0.37 16.35
CA ILE A 218 10.35 -0.04 15.22
C ILE A 218 9.82 -0.59 13.90
N PHE A 219 9.40 -1.86 13.87
CA PHE A 219 8.84 -2.55 12.70
C PHE A 219 7.31 -2.74 12.79
N THR A 220 6.62 -1.84 13.49
CA THR A 220 5.15 -1.84 13.55
C THR A 220 4.57 -1.18 12.31
N SER A 221 3.60 -1.82 11.67
CA SER A 221 2.86 -1.32 10.50
C SER A 221 1.38 -1.08 10.83
N ILE A 222 0.74 -0.16 10.10
CA ILE A 222 -0.71 0.06 10.19
C ILE A 222 -1.36 -0.58 8.95
N HIS A 223 -2.33 -1.45 9.21
CA HIS A 223 -3.17 -2.06 8.19
C HIS A 223 -4.60 -1.58 8.34
N ILE A 224 -5.30 -1.40 7.23
CA ILE A 224 -6.70 -1.00 7.21
C ILE A 224 -7.46 -2.04 6.41
N ASP A 225 -8.30 -2.79 7.12
CA ASP A 225 -9.15 -3.80 6.53
C ASP A 225 -10.55 -3.23 6.32
N GLU A 226 -11.14 -3.57 5.19
CA GLU A 226 -12.48 -3.16 4.80
C GLU A 226 -13.40 -4.36 4.93
N TYR A 227 -14.43 -4.21 5.75
CA TYR A 227 -15.48 -5.19 5.96
C TYR A 227 -16.76 -4.63 5.37
N SER A 228 -17.43 -5.40 4.53
CA SER A 228 -18.67 -4.97 3.89
C SER A 228 -19.76 -6.02 4.01
N LEU A 229 -20.98 -5.56 4.20
CA LEU A 229 -22.17 -6.40 4.18
C LEU A 229 -23.23 -5.75 3.31
N ASP A 230 -23.78 -6.54 2.40
CA ASP A 230 -24.84 -6.14 1.49
C ASP A 230 -26.21 -6.59 1.99
N VAL A 231 -27.18 -5.74 1.69
CA VAL A 231 -28.60 -5.94 2.01
C VAL A 231 -29.32 -6.29 0.72
N ARG A 232 -29.91 -7.48 0.67
CA ARG A 232 -30.56 -8.01 -0.52
C ARG A 232 -32.06 -8.10 -0.35
N ASP A 233 -32.76 -8.02 -1.48
CA ASP A 233 -34.17 -8.40 -1.56
C ASP A 233 -34.24 -9.91 -1.82
N THR A 234 -34.77 -10.67 -0.87
CA THR A 234 -34.92 -12.11 -0.98
C THR A 234 -36.38 -12.48 -1.25
N LYS A 235 -36.63 -13.70 -1.72
CA LYS A 235 -38.01 -14.17 -1.96
C LYS A 235 -38.90 -14.15 -0.70
N LEU A 236 -38.29 -14.23 0.49
CA LEU A 236 -38.99 -14.25 1.78
C LEU A 236 -39.18 -12.85 2.37
N GLY A 237 -38.62 -11.82 1.73
CA GLY A 237 -38.65 -10.44 2.21
C GLY A 237 -37.29 -9.76 2.09
N ILE A 238 -37.28 -8.48 2.44
CA ILE A 238 -36.11 -7.63 2.39
C ILE A 238 -35.26 -7.89 3.64
N GLU A 239 -33.95 -8.06 3.46
CA GLU A 239 -33.02 -8.06 4.59
C GLU A 239 -32.91 -6.65 5.19
N GLU A 240 -32.67 -6.55 6.50
CA GLU A 240 -32.57 -5.26 7.17
C GLU A 240 -31.29 -5.17 8.02
N LEU A 241 -30.73 -3.96 8.08
CA LEU A 241 -29.64 -3.65 9.01
C LEU A 241 -30.26 -2.99 10.23
N THR A 242 -30.03 -3.58 11.40
CA THR A 242 -30.59 -3.14 12.67
C THR A 242 -29.65 -3.57 13.80
N ASN A 243 -29.74 -2.88 14.94
CA ASN A 243 -29.11 -3.31 16.19
C ASN A 243 -30.00 -4.29 16.99
N ASP A 244 -31.27 -4.45 16.63
CA ASP A 244 -32.19 -5.41 17.24
C ASP A 244 -32.04 -6.80 16.59
N ILE A 245 -31.14 -7.61 17.16
CA ILE A 245 -30.76 -8.92 16.62
C ILE A 245 -31.27 -10.02 17.55
N PRO A 246 -32.03 -11.01 17.06
CA PRO A 246 -32.58 -12.07 17.90
C PRO A 246 -31.47 -12.93 18.51
N ASN A 247 -31.67 -13.36 19.77
CA ASN A 247 -30.75 -14.23 20.52
C ASN A 247 -29.34 -13.65 20.74
N VAL A 248 -29.19 -12.32 20.68
CA VAL A 248 -27.94 -11.61 20.98
C VAL A 248 -28.15 -10.75 22.23
N SER A 249 -27.17 -10.74 23.13
CA SER A 249 -27.24 -9.92 24.35
C SER A 249 -27.12 -8.43 24.02
N GLU A 250 -27.76 -7.56 24.83
CA GLU A 250 -27.64 -6.10 24.70
C GLU A 250 -26.18 -5.62 24.82
N GLU A 251 -25.34 -6.35 25.57
CA GLU A 251 -23.91 -6.03 25.69
C GLU A 251 -23.17 -6.21 24.35
N ALA A 252 -23.58 -7.16 23.52
CA ALA A 252 -22.97 -7.39 22.21
C ALA A 252 -23.46 -6.38 21.14
N THR A 253 -24.62 -5.74 21.36
CA THR A 253 -25.17 -4.72 20.46
C THR A 253 -24.93 -3.29 20.93
N LYS A 254 -24.32 -3.09 22.10
CA LYS A 254 -24.05 -1.76 22.71
C LYS A 254 -23.32 -0.77 21.81
N ASP A 255 -22.42 -1.26 20.96
CA ASP A 255 -21.58 -0.44 20.09
C ASP A 255 -22.20 -0.24 18.70
N LEU A 256 -23.37 -0.84 18.41
CA LEU A 256 -24.10 -0.70 17.15
C LEU A 256 -25.00 0.53 17.17
N ASP A 257 -25.04 1.25 16.05
CA ASP A 257 -26.01 2.34 15.84
C ASP A 257 -27.38 1.81 15.38
N GLU A 258 -28.32 2.74 15.17
CA GLU A 258 -29.68 2.44 14.66
C GLU A 258 -29.69 1.71 13.31
N ASN A 259 -28.62 1.83 12.51
CA ASN A 259 -28.47 1.13 11.24
C ASN A 259 -27.69 -0.19 11.40
N GLY A 260 -27.53 -0.69 12.63
CA GLY A 260 -26.78 -1.90 12.93
C GLY A 260 -25.29 -1.78 12.64
N MET A 261 -24.71 -0.59 12.49
CA MET A 261 -23.28 -0.42 12.19
C MET A 261 -22.51 -0.01 13.43
N ILE A 262 -21.39 -0.69 13.69
CA ILE A 262 -20.50 -0.36 14.82
C ILE A 262 -20.07 1.12 14.81
N ARG A 263 -19.96 1.74 15.99
CA ARG A 263 -19.55 3.15 16.12
C ARG A 263 -18.09 3.38 15.78
N ILE A 264 -17.78 4.58 15.29
CA ILE A 264 -16.40 5.01 15.04
C ILE A 264 -15.67 5.16 16.38
N GLY A 265 -14.43 4.68 16.45
CA GLY A 265 -13.63 4.67 17.67
C GLY A 265 -13.89 3.49 18.62
N ALA A 266 -14.77 2.54 18.27
CA ALA A 266 -14.89 1.30 19.01
C ALA A 266 -13.65 0.42 18.83
N GLU A 267 -13.17 -0.18 19.92
CA GLU A 267 -12.16 -1.24 19.88
C GLU A 267 -12.86 -2.57 19.59
N VAL A 268 -12.46 -3.21 18.50
CA VAL A 268 -13.03 -4.47 18.03
C VAL A 268 -12.22 -5.62 18.56
N ASN A 269 -12.90 -6.54 19.23
CA ASN A 269 -12.39 -7.84 19.65
C ASN A 269 -12.95 -8.96 18.78
N PRO A 270 -12.29 -10.13 18.78
CA PRO A 270 -12.80 -11.33 18.13
C PRO A 270 -14.22 -11.68 18.57
N GLY A 271 -15.14 -11.86 17.62
CA GLY A 271 -16.54 -12.21 17.90
C GLY A 271 -17.51 -11.04 17.95
N ASP A 272 -17.03 -9.80 18.09
CA ASP A 272 -17.88 -8.59 18.12
C ASP A 272 -18.67 -8.42 16.81
N ILE A 273 -19.88 -7.88 16.90
CA ILE A 273 -20.72 -7.62 15.73
C ILE A 273 -20.27 -6.30 15.09
N LEU A 274 -19.83 -6.35 13.83
CA LEU A 274 -19.41 -5.16 13.07
C LEU A 274 -20.59 -4.52 12.36
N ILE A 275 -21.43 -5.36 11.74
CA ILE A 275 -22.62 -4.96 11.00
C ILE A 275 -23.74 -5.94 11.34
N GLY A 276 -24.71 -5.48 12.12
CA GLY A 276 -25.96 -6.16 12.42
C GLY A 276 -26.83 -6.29 11.19
N LYS A 277 -27.21 -7.52 10.85
CA LYS A 277 -28.13 -7.82 9.74
C LYS A 277 -29.08 -8.94 10.13
N ILE A 278 -30.34 -8.74 9.81
CA ILE A 278 -31.39 -9.75 9.95
C ILE A 278 -31.92 -10.16 8.57
N THR A 279 -32.14 -11.46 8.40
CA THR A 279 -32.74 -12.02 7.19
C THR A 279 -34.06 -12.69 7.57
N PRO A 280 -35.17 -12.40 6.86
CA PRO A 280 -36.44 -13.08 7.11
C PRO A 280 -36.29 -14.59 6.89
N LYS A 281 -36.78 -15.37 7.86
CA LYS A 281 -36.72 -16.83 7.88
C LYS A 281 -38.11 -17.38 7.54
N GLY A 282 -38.17 -18.38 6.67
CA GLY A 282 -39.41 -19.13 6.45
C GLY A 282 -39.78 -19.96 7.68
N GLU A 283 -41.08 -20.18 7.89
CA GLU A 283 -41.54 -21.12 8.91
C GLU A 283 -41.00 -22.52 8.59
N SER A 284 -40.37 -23.13 9.59
CA SER A 284 -39.86 -24.51 9.54
C SER A 284 -40.50 -25.26 10.69
N ASP A 285 -41.01 -26.46 10.41
CA ASP A 285 -41.59 -27.32 11.44
C ASP A 285 -40.50 -27.73 12.43
N PRO A 286 -40.58 -27.28 13.71
CA PRO A 286 -39.60 -27.67 14.72
C PRO A 286 -39.72 -29.17 15.03
N THR A 287 -38.60 -29.78 15.41
CA THR A 287 -38.60 -31.15 15.93
C THR A 287 -39.48 -31.27 17.20
N PRO A 288 -40.00 -32.46 17.55
CA PRO A 288 -40.79 -32.64 18.77
C PRO A 288 -40.10 -32.11 20.04
N GLU A 289 -38.77 -32.26 20.12
CA GLU A 289 -37.91 -31.78 21.20
C GLU A 289 -37.86 -30.24 21.24
N GLU A 290 -37.65 -29.59 20.09
CA GLU A 290 -37.69 -28.12 19.99
C GLU A 290 -39.08 -27.56 20.28
N LYS A 291 -40.14 -28.27 19.85
CA LYS A 291 -41.52 -27.90 20.11
C LYS A 291 -41.84 -27.95 21.60
N LEU A 292 -41.35 -28.98 22.29
CA LEU A 292 -41.46 -29.09 23.75
C LEU A 292 -40.69 -27.96 24.45
N LEU A 293 -39.45 -27.68 24.03
CA LEU A 293 -38.65 -26.58 24.59
C LEU A 293 -39.34 -25.23 24.41
N ARG A 294 -39.91 -24.95 23.24
CA ARG A 294 -40.69 -23.72 23.01
C ARG A 294 -41.92 -23.64 23.89
N ALA A 295 -42.62 -24.75 24.11
CA ALA A 295 -43.78 -24.80 25.00
C ALA A 295 -43.40 -24.55 26.47
N ILE A 296 -42.21 -24.98 26.91
CA ILE A 296 -41.71 -24.78 28.28
C ILE A 296 -41.21 -23.36 28.51
N PHE A 297 -40.38 -22.83 27.60
CA PHE A 297 -39.72 -21.54 27.77
C PHE A 297 -40.52 -20.35 27.22
N GLY A 298 -41.59 -20.60 26.46
CA GLY A 298 -42.42 -19.54 25.86
C GLY A 298 -41.70 -18.72 24.80
N ASP A 299 -40.50 -19.14 24.38
CA ASP A 299 -39.70 -18.46 23.36
C ASP A 299 -40.43 -18.50 22.03
N LYS A 300 -40.93 -17.34 21.60
CA LYS A 300 -41.35 -17.15 20.20
C LYS A 300 -40.09 -17.18 19.36
N ALA A 301 -39.98 -18.19 18.49
CA ALA A 301 -38.95 -18.16 17.46
C ALA A 301 -39.12 -16.87 16.66
N GLY A 302 -38.10 -16.01 16.65
CA GLY A 302 -38.13 -14.82 15.81
C GLY A 302 -38.30 -15.23 14.35
N ASP A 303 -39.15 -14.51 13.62
CA ASP A 303 -39.37 -14.68 12.16
C ASP A 303 -38.14 -14.29 11.32
N VAL A 304 -37.05 -13.94 11.99
CA VAL A 304 -35.81 -13.42 11.44
C VAL A 304 -34.61 -14.18 11.99
N LYS A 305 -33.58 -14.34 11.15
CA LYS A 305 -32.32 -14.99 11.48
C LYS A 305 -31.20 -13.96 11.53
N ASP A 306 -30.30 -14.10 12.49
CA ASP A 306 -29.02 -13.37 12.54
C ASP A 306 -28.16 -13.73 11.31
N ALA A 307 -27.91 -12.74 10.45
CA ALA A 307 -27.02 -12.79 9.31
C ALA A 307 -25.93 -11.71 9.41
N SER A 308 -25.62 -11.28 10.63
CA SER A 308 -24.70 -10.20 10.94
C SER A 308 -23.25 -10.57 10.62
N LEU A 309 -22.47 -9.56 10.25
CA LEU A 309 -21.04 -9.69 10.05
C LEU A 309 -20.30 -9.56 11.39
N LYS A 310 -19.70 -10.66 11.84
CA LYS A 310 -18.92 -10.72 13.08
C LYS A 310 -17.43 -10.59 12.82
N ALA A 311 -16.71 -10.06 13.79
CA ALA A 311 -15.26 -9.94 13.79
C ALA A 311 -14.59 -11.31 13.74
N SER A 312 -13.63 -11.50 12.83
CA SER A 312 -12.93 -12.77 12.72
C SER A 312 -12.10 -13.08 13.99
N PRO A 313 -11.77 -14.35 14.29
CA PRO A 313 -11.04 -14.72 15.51
C PRO A 313 -9.69 -14.01 15.72
N SER A 314 -9.06 -13.55 14.63
CA SER A 314 -7.80 -12.81 14.64
C SER A 314 -7.96 -11.29 14.55
N LEU A 315 -9.20 -10.79 14.40
CA LEU A 315 -9.47 -9.37 14.24
C LEU A 315 -9.32 -8.66 15.58
N ARG A 316 -8.32 -7.80 15.67
CA ARG A 316 -8.17 -6.79 16.73
C ARG A 316 -7.81 -5.46 16.11
N GLY A 317 -8.54 -4.41 16.44
CA GLY A 317 -8.31 -3.09 15.86
C GLY A 317 -9.33 -2.06 16.31
N VAL A 318 -9.24 -0.87 15.71
CA VAL A 318 -10.14 0.25 16.01
C VAL A 318 -10.91 0.62 14.76
N VAL A 319 -12.22 0.84 14.89
CA VAL A 319 -13.05 1.35 13.80
C VAL A 319 -12.66 2.79 13.50
N ILE A 320 -12.17 3.05 12.29
CA ILE A 320 -11.72 4.40 11.87
C ILE A 320 -12.77 5.16 11.08
N ASP A 321 -13.58 4.46 10.30
CA ASP A 321 -14.55 5.05 9.39
C ASP A 321 -15.63 4.02 9.06
N LYS A 322 -16.82 4.50 8.72
CA LYS A 322 -17.93 3.68 8.26
C LYS A 322 -18.74 4.41 7.20
N LYS A 323 -19.18 3.68 6.18
CA LYS A 323 -19.92 4.23 5.04
C LYS A 323 -21.14 3.38 4.77
N LEU A 324 -22.29 4.02 4.66
CA LEU A 324 -23.55 3.39 4.27
C LEU A 324 -23.94 3.91 2.89
N PHE A 325 -23.86 3.03 1.89
CA PHE A 325 -24.35 3.31 0.55
C PHE A 325 -25.78 2.79 0.45
N ARG A 326 -26.69 3.58 -0.11
CA ARG A 326 -28.08 3.21 -0.29
C ARG A 326 -28.53 3.55 -1.69
N ARG A 327 -29.18 2.59 -2.34
CA ARG A 327 -29.82 2.84 -3.64
C ARG A 327 -30.90 3.90 -3.45
N ALA A 328 -30.88 4.95 -4.27
CA ALA A 328 -31.90 5.98 -4.25
C ALA A 328 -33.24 5.41 -4.71
N VAL A 329 -34.13 5.09 -3.76
CA VAL A 329 -35.54 4.85 -4.06
C VAL A 329 -36.16 6.21 -4.33
N LYS A 330 -36.47 6.50 -5.60
CA LYS A 330 -36.96 7.81 -6.04
C LYS A 330 -38.46 7.96 -5.77
N ASP A 331 -38.81 8.30 -4.54
CA ASP A 331 -40.15 8.76 -4.18
C ASP A 331 -40.46 10.14 -4.77
N LYS A 332 -41.77 10.44 -4.94
CA LYS A 332 -42.24 11.74 -5.48
C LYS A 332 -41.66 12.95 -4.72
N ASN A 333 -41.61 12.88 -3.39
CA ASN A 333 -41.08 13.95 -2.54
C ASN A 333 -39.56 14.12 -2.70
N LYS A 334 -38.81 13.02 -2.85
CA LYS A 334 -37.36 13.06 -3.01
C LYS A 334 -36.96 13.64 -4.37
N ARG A 335 -37.72 13.33 -5.43
CA ARG A 335 -37.52 13.94 -6.76
C ARG A 335 -37.72 15.46 -6.75
N LEU A 336 -38.63 15.97 -5.94
CA LEU A 336 -38.84 17.41 -5.77
C LEU A 336 -37.63 18.06 -5.08
N GLN A 337 -37.14 17.46 -4.01
CA GLN A 337 -35.93 17.92 -3.30
C GLN A 337 -34.67 17.87 -4.18
N ASP A 338 -34.47 16.78 -4.92
CA ASP A 338 -33.32 16.65 -5.84
C ASP A 338 -33.37 17.73 -6.93
N LYS A 339 -34.57 18.04 -7.44
CA LYS A 339 -34.77 19.08 -8.45
C LYS A 339 -34.46 20.48 -7.91
N GLU A 340 -34.87 20.76 -6.68
CA GLU A 340 -34.56 22.01 -5.98
C GLU A 340 -33.05 22.13 -5.68
N ALA A 341 -32.42 21.05 -5.22
CA ALA A 341 -30.98 21.00 -4.99
C ALA A 341 -30.18 21.24 -6.28
N VAL A 342 -30.59 20.64 -7.40
CA VAL A 342 -29.96 20.89 -8.71
C VAL A 342 -30.16 22.34 -9.15
N ALA A 343 -31.34 22.93 -8.96
CA ALA A 343 -31.60 24.33 -9.30
C ALA A 343 -30.73 25.30 -8.47
N ASN A 344 -30.58 25.04 -7.18
CA ASN A 344 -29.69 25.83 -6.30
C ASN A 344 -28.22 25.70 -6.74
N LEU A 345 -27.80 24.52 -7.17
CA LEU A 345 -26.45 24.25 -7.63
C LEU A 345 -26.15 24.93 -8.98
N GLU A 346 -27.12 24.94 -9.89
CA GLU A 346 -27.07 25.71 -11.13
C GLU A 346 -27.02 27.22 -10.86
N SER A 347 -27.82 27.74 -9.93
CA SER A 347 -27.77 29.15 -9.53
C SER A 347 -26.43 29.54 -8.91
N SER A 348 -25.87 28.70 -8.02
CA SER A 348 -24.53 28.90 -7.47
C SER A 348 -23.44 28.87 -8.54
N PHE A 349 -23.57 28.01 -9.54
CA PHE A 349 -22.65 27.94 -10.67
C PHE A 349 -22.72 29.21 -11.52
N VAL A 350 -23.92 29.70 -11.84
CA VAL A 350 -24.09 30.95 -12.61
C VAL A 350 -23.41 32.12 -11.88
N SER A 351 -23.62 32.25 -10.57
CA SER A 351 -22.97 33.31 -9.78
C SER A 351 -21.44 33.20 -9.77
N GLN A 352 -20.89 31.99 -9.63
CA GLN A 352 -19.44 31.77 -9.68
C GLN A 352 -18.85 32.01 -11.07
N PHE A 353 -19.59 31.63 -12.12
CA PHE A 353 -19.20 31.85 -13.51
C PHE A 353 -19.20 33.34 -13.88
N GLU A 354 -20.23 34.08 -13.47
CA GLU A 354 -20.29 35.54 -13.64
C GLU A 354 -19.15 36.23 -12.88
N GLY A 355 -18.88 35.83 -11.63
CA GLY A 355 -17.75 36.36 -10.87
C GLY A 355 -16.40 36.12 -11.53
N LEU A 356 -16.18 34.93 -12.09
CA LEU A 356 -14.96 34.59 -12.84
C LEU A 356 -14.84 35.42 -14.14
N LYS A 357 -15.97 35.66 -14.81
CA LYS A 357 -16.04 36.48 -16.02
C LYS A 357 -15.71 37.94 -15.74
N ASP A 358 -16.26 38.50 -14.67
CA ASP A 358 -15.98 39.87 -14.24
C ASP A 358 -14.49 40.06 -13.92
N GLU A 359 -13.88 39.10 -13.21
CA GLU A 359 -12.44 39.10 -12.91
C GLU A 359 -11.58 39.05 -14.18
N LEU A 360 -11.97 38.22 -15.16
CA LEU A 360 -11.31 38.18 -16.48
C LEU A 360 -11.37 39.54 -17.16
N ILE A 361 -12.54 40.19 -17.17
CA ILE A 361 -12.74 41.47 -17.85
C ILE A 361 -11.87 42.57 -17.21
N GLU A 362 -11.77 42.61 -15.88
CA GLU A 362 -10.91 43.57 -15.18
C GLU A 362 -9.43 43.36 -15.53
N LYS A 363 -8.94 42.12 -15.48
CA LYS A 363 -7.55 41.77 -15.83
C LYS A 363 -7.23 42.05 -17.30
N LEU A 364 -8.13 41.62 -18.18
CA LEU A 364 -8.01 41.82 -19.62
C LEU A 364 -8.01 43.31 -19.97
N PHE A 365 -8.90 44.11 -19.37
CA PHE A 365 -8.95 45.56 -19.56
C PHE A 365 -7.66 46.23 -19.09
N THR A 366 -7.09 45.79 -17.97
CA THR A 366 -5.81 46.29 -17.45
C THR A 366 -4.67 46.06 -18.46
N LEU A 367 -4.62 44.90 -19.11
CA LEU A 367 -3.61 44.58 -20.13
C LEU A 367 -3.79 45.39 -21.43
N ILE A 368 -5.02 45.49 -21.95
CA ILE A 368 -5.28 46.06 -23.29
C ILE A 368 -5.73 47.53 -23.28
N SER A 369 -5.74 48.18 -22.11
CA SER A 369 -6.14 49.58 -21.95
C SER A 369 -5.34 50.51 -22.87
N GLY A 370 -6.04 51.34 -23.64
CA GLY A 370 -5.43 52.31 -24.55
C GLY A 370 -4.91 51.74 -25.88
N LYS A 371 -4.95 50.42 -26.09
CA LYS A 371 -4.57 49.75 -27.35
C LYS A 371 -5.77 49.64 -28.31
N THR A 372 -5.49 49.49 -29.60
CA THR A 372 -6.48 49.30 -30.67
C THR A 372 -6.60 47.83 -31.04
N SER A 373 -7.84 47.33 -31.13
CA SER A 373 -8.15 45.96 -31.54
C SER A 373 -7.69 45.68 -32.97
N GLN A 374 -7.05 44.53 -33.20
CA GLN A 374 -6.71 44.03 -34.53
C GLN A 374 -7.79 43.14 -35.17
N GLY A 375 -8.93 42.96 -34.50
CA GLY A 375 -10.03 42.08 -34.93
C GLY A 375 -9.92 40.72 -34.25
N VAL A 376 -10.80 40.46 -33.27
CA VAL A 376 -10.89 39.16 -32.60
C VAL A 376 -12.14 38.44 -33.11
N PHE A 377 -11.97 37.19 -33.51
CA PHE A 377 -13.00 36.37 -34.12
C PHE A 377 -13.39 35.22 -33.19
N ASN A 378 -14.58 34.68 -33.34
CA ASN A 378 -14.92 33.40 -32.73
C ASN A 378 -14.50 32.22 -33.64
N ASP A 379 -14.59 30.99 -33.14
CA ASP A 379 -14.32 29.76 -33.92
C ASP A 379 -15.17 29.63 -35.20
N LEU A 380 -16.28 30.37 -35.30
CA LEU A 380 -17.19 30.42 -36.45
C LEU A 380 -16.80 31.51 -37.47
N GLY A 381 -15.73 32.28 -37.21
CA GLY A 381 -15.25 33.35 -38.08
C GLY A 381 -16.06 34.65 -37.98
N GLU A 382 -16.96 34.79 -37.00
CA GLU A 382 -17.69 36.03 -36.73
C GLU A 382 -16.80 37.01 -35.94
N GLU A 383 -16.82 38.28 -36.34
CA GLU A 383 -16.03 39.32 -35.69
C GLU A 383 -16.70 39.75 -34.38
N VAL A 384 -16.12 39.33 -33.24
CA VAL A 384 -16.63 39.65 -31.90
C VAL A 384 -16.16 41.03 -31.44
N LEU A 385 -14.90 41.38 -31.75
CA LEU A 385 -14.31 42.67 -31.38
C LEU A 385 -13.80 43.40 -32.63
N PRO A 386 -14.52 44.43 -33.15
CA PRO A 386 -14.19 45.10 -34.39
C PRO A 386 -12.78 45.69 -34.46
N LYS A 387 -12.13 45.52 -35.62
CA LYS A 387 -10.81 46.07 -35.92
C LYS A 387 -10.78 47.61 -35.89
N GLY A 388 -9.74 48.19 -35.30
CA GLY A 388 -9.47 49.63 -35.31
C GLY A 388 -10.16 50.45 -34.20
N LYS A 389 -11.01 49.84 -33.37
CA LYS A 389 -11.58 50.49 -32.17
C LYS A 389 -10.66 50.29 -30.96
N LYS A 390 -10.64 51.28 -30.06
CA LYS A 390 -9.99 51.14 -28.74
C LYS A 390 -10.85 50.26 -27.84
N TYR A 391 -10.21 49.41 -27.04
CA TYR A 391 -10.90 48.58 -26.06
C TYR A 391 -11.58 49.44 -24.99
N THR A 392 -12.85 49.15 -24.71
CA THR A 392 -13.63 49.81 -23.65
C THR A 392 -14.33 48.75 -22.80
N LEU A 393 -14.57 49.03 -21.52
CA LEU A 393 -15.26 48.11 -20.61
C LEU A 393 -16.63 47.67 -21.15
N LYS A 394 -17.38 48.57 -21.80
CA LYS A 394 -18.67 48.22 -22.45
C LYS A 394 -18.54 47.18 -23.56
N MET A 395 -17.45 47.26 -24.33
CA MET A 395 -17.16 46.36 -25.44
C MET A 395 -16.71 44.98 -24.97
N LEU A 396 -16.03 44.91 -23.82
CA LEU A 396 -15.65 43.65 -23.19
C LEU A 396 -16.88 42.99 -22.52
N ASN A 397 -17.68 43.74 -21.77
CA ASN A 397 -18.90 43.22 -21.15
C ASN A 397 -19.93 42.66 -22.16
N SER A 398 -19.93 43.15 -23.40
CA SER A 398 -20.82 42.64 -24.45
C SER A 398 -20.40 41.30 -25.04
N VAL A 399 -19.21 40.78 -24.69
CA VAL A 399 -18.77 39.45 -25.13
C VAL A 399 -19.39 38.40 -24.22
N ASP A 400 -20.18 37.50 -24.80
CA ASP A 400 -20.84 36.43 -24.03
C ASP A 400 -19.87 35.31 -23.66
N ASP A 401 -19.02 34.89 -24.60
CA ASP A 401 -18.12 33.75 -24.44
C ASP A 401 -16.68 34.08 -24.86
N TYR A 402 -15.76 33.97 -23.89
CA TYR A 402 -14.33 34.17 -24.06
C TYR A 402 -13.56 32.88 -24.36
N VAL A 403 -14.19 31.70 -24.24
CA VAL A 403 -13.54 30.37 -24.35
C VAL A 403 -13.17 30.01 -25.80
N HIS A 404 -13.89 30.61 -26.75
CA HIS A 404 -13.85 30.31 -28.19
C HIS A 404 -13.40 31.51 -29.03
N LEU A 405 -12.51 32.34 -28.49
CA LEU A 405 -11.95 33.49 -29.19
C LEU A 405 -10.61 33.14 -29.83
N THR A 406 -10.43 33.56 -31.08
CA THR A 406 -9.20 33.40 -31.86
C THR A 406 -8.82 34.72 -32.53
N GLY A 407 -7.51 34.98 -32.65
CA GLY A 407 -6.98 36.17 -33.31
C GLY A 407 -5.97 36.95 -32.46
N SER A 408 -5.32 37.92 -33.10
CA SER A 408 -4.39 38.84 -32.43
C SER A 408 -5.19 40.00 -31.83
N TRP A 409 -4.98 40.28 -30.54
CA TRP A 409 -5.72 41.33 -29.83
C TRP A 409 -5.12 42.71 -30.11
N THR A 410 -3.79 42.80 -30.06
CA THR A 410 -3.04 44.05 -30.25
C THR A 410 -1.97 43.91 -31.34
N THR A 411 -1.27 45.00 -31.64
CA THR A 411 -0.09 44.99 -32.52
C THR A 411 1.17 44.46 -31.85
N ASP A 412 1.17 44.36 -30.52
CA ASP A 412 2.33 43.98 -29.71
C ASP A 412 2.34 42.47 -29.49
N LYS A 413 3.50 41.84 -29.69
CA LYS A 413 3.61 40.38 -29.64
C LYS A 413 3.59 39.89 -28.19
N ASP A 414 4.38 40.49 -27.31
CA ASP A 414 4.51 40.06 -25.91
C ASP A 414 3.18 40.23 -25.16
N LEU A 415 2.45 41.30 -25.49
CA LEU A 415 1.13 41.60 -24.93
C LEU A 415 0.05 40.62 -25.44
N ASN A 416 0.15 40.17 -26.70
CA ASN A 416 -0.72 39.12 -27.23
C ASN A 416 -0.43 37.75 -26.58
N ASP A 417 0.82 37.45 -26.28
CA ASP A 417 1.20 36.21 -25.59
C ASP A 417 0.62 36.19 -24.17
N LEU A 418 0.70 37.30 -23.43
CA LEU A 418 0.08 37.46 -22.10
C LEU A 418 -1.45 37.36 -22.13
N VAL A 419 -2.11 37.98 -23.12
CA VAL A 419 -3.57 37.87 -23.30
C VAL A 419 -3.96 36.43 -23.66
N GLY A 420 -3.16 35.76 -24.49
CA GLY A 420 -3.34 34.35 -24.83
C GLY A 420 -3.26 33.46 -23.58
N GLU A 421 -2.28 33.70 -22.71
CA GLU A 421 -2.11 32.99 -21.44
C GLU A 421 -3.28 33.25 -20.47
N LEU A 422 -3.71 34.51 -20.32
CA LEU A 422 -4.86 34.87 -19.50
C LEU A 422 -6.14 34.14 -19.97
N VAL A 423 -6.44 34.18 -21.27
CA VAL A 423 -7.62 33.50 -21.83
C VAL A 423 -7.51 31.98 -21.69
N HIS A 424 -6.30 31.42 -21.81
CA HIS A 424 -6.05 30.00 -21.59
C HIS A 424 -6.32 29.59 -20.14
N ASN A 425 -5.82 30.35 -19.16
CA ASN A 425 -6.06 30.11 -17.73
C ASN A 425 -7.54 30.24 -17.36
N TYR A 426 -8.24 31.21 -17.93
CA TYR A 426 -9.70 31.34 -17.78
C TYR A 426 -10.43 30.10 -18.31
N LYS A 427 -10.07 29.61 -19.50
CA LYS A 427 -10.64 28.41 -20.09
C LYS A 427 -10.46 27.18 -19.22
N ILE A 428 -9.31 27.03 -18.56
CA ILE A 428 -9.06 25.96 -17.59
C ILE A 428 -10.06 26.06 -16.42
N LYS A 429 -10.22 27.25 -15.82
CA LYS A 429 -11.14 27.47 -14.69
C LYS A 429 -12.61 27.24 -15.05
N VAL A 430 -13.05 27.70 -16.22
CA VAL A 430 -14.41 27.45 -16.71
C VAL A 430 -14.66 25.94 -16.87
N ASN A 431 -13.71 25.21 -17.45
CA ASN A 431 -13.80 23.76 -17.59
C ASN A 431 -13.86 23.04 -16.23
N ASP A 432 -13.08 23.49 -15.25
CA ASP A 432 -13.10 22.92 -13.89
C ASP A 432 -14.44 23.16 -13.20
N LEU A 433 -15.00 24.37 -13.27
CA LEU A 433 -16.31 24.70 -12.72
C LEU A 433 -17.42 23.88 -13.40
N GLN A 434 -17.42 23.79 -14.74
CA GLN A 434 -18.38 22.99 -15.49
C GLN A 434 -18.25 21.48 -15.15
N GLY A 435 -17.02 21.00 -15.01
CA GLY A 435 -16.73 19.63 -14.59
C GLY A 435 -17.27 19.33 -13.19
N SER A 436 -17.09 20.26 -12.25
CA SER A 436 -17.63 20.18 -10.89
C SER A 436 -19.17 20.13 -10.89
N LEU A 437 -19.82 21.05 -11.61
CA LEU A 437 -21.28 21.09 -11.79
C LEU A 437 -21.80 19.75 -12.34
N ARG A 438 -21.20 19.23 -13.40
CA ARG A 438 -21.60 17.94 -13.99
C ARG A 438 -21.49 16.79 -12.99
N ARG A 439 -20.38 16.70 -12.24
CA ARG A 439 -20.17 15.66 -11.22
C ARG A 439 -21.21 15.76 -10.10
N GLN A 440 -21.39 16.94 -9.52
CA GLN A 440 -22.34 17.13 -8.41
C GLN A 440 -23.79 16.89 -8.86
N LYS A 441 -24.17 17.38 -10.05
CA LYS A 441 -25.49 17.12 -10.65
C LYS A 441 -25.72 15.63 -10.91
N PHE A 442 -24.69 14.91 -11.37
CA PHE A 442 -24.76 13.46 -11.55
C PHE A 442 -24.95 12.73 -10.21
N THR A 443 -24.17 13.09 -9.18
CA THR A 443 -24.28 12.51 -7.84
C THR A 443 -25.69 12.70 -7.25
N ILE A 444 -26.28 13.89 -7.38
CA ILE A 444 -27.64 14.17 -6.89
C ILE A 444 -28.68 13.39 -7.70
N SER A 445 -28.56 13.36 -9.03
CA SER A 445 -29.57 12.77 -9.92
C SER A 445 -29.59 11.24 -9.91
N VAL A 446 -28.41 10.60 -9.88
CA VAL A 446 -28.27 9.13 -10.00
C VAL A 446 -28.10 8.47 -8.64
N GLY A 447 -27.49 9.16 -7.67
CA GLY A 447 -27.10 8.57 -6.38
C GLY A 447 -25.96 7.56 -6.52
N ASP A 448 -25.78 6.72 -5.50
CA ASP A 448 -24.80 5.63 -5.54
C ASP A 448 -25.31 4.48 -6.41
N GLU A 449 -24.50 4.07 -7.40
CA GLU A 449 -24.80 2.90 -8.22
C GLU A 449 -24.43 1.63 -7.45
N LEU A 450 -25.44 0.83 -7.11
CA LEU A 450 -25.29 -0.48 -6.47
C LEU A 450 -25.64 -1.60 -7.46
N PRO A 451 -24.98 -2.76 -7.37
CA PRO A 451 -25.31 -3.93 -8.18
C PRO A 451 -26.81 -4.30 -8.09
N ALA A 452 -27.35 -4.86 -9.17
CA ALA A 452 -28.75 -5.28 -9.22
C ALA A 452 -29.08 -6.27 -8.07
N GLY A 453 -30.17 -6.02 -7.35
CA GLY A 453 -30.60 -6.81 -6.19
C GLY A 453 -30.03 -6.36 -4.85
N ILE A 454 -29.06 -5.42 -4.82
CA ILE A 454 -28.53 -4.83 -3.58
C ILE A 454 -29.23 -3.50 -3.31
N LEU A 455 -29.85 -3.38 -2.12
CA LEU A 455 -30.57 -2.19 -1.69
C LEU A 455 -29.69 -1.23 -0.89
N LYS A 456 -28.89 -1.78 0.02
CA LYS A 456 -27.91 -1.05 0.84
C LYS A 456 -26.59 -1.82 0.89
N LEU A 457 -25.49 -1.10 1.01
CA LEU A 457 -24.16 -1.65 1.23
C LEU A 457 -23.53 -0.91 2.41
N ALA A 458 -23.32 -1.61 3.51
CA ALA A 458 -22.61 -1.09 4.67
C ALA A 458 -21.14 -1.48 4.57
N LYS A 459 -20.24 -0.51 4.78
CA LYS A 459 -18.79 -0.70 4.85
C LYS A 459 -18.24 -0.17 6.16
N VAL A 460 -17.39 -0.95 6.80
CA VAL A 460 -16.68 -0.59 8.04
C VAL A 460 -15.18 -0.74 7.78
N TYR A 461 -14.42 0.30 8.12
CA TYR A 461 -12.96 0.30 8.01
C TYR A 461 -12.35 0.15 9.40
N ILE A 462 -11.50 -0.86 9.56
CA ILE A 462 -10.87 -1.18 10.84
C ILE A 462 -9.36 -1.05 10.67
N ALA A 463 -8.75 -0.16 11.46
CA ALA A 463 -7.31 -0.03 11.53
C ALA A 463 -6.72 -1.01 12.55
N LYS A 464 -5.70 -1.74 12.12
CA LYS A 464 -4.96 -2.71 12.93
C LYS A 464 -3.50 -2.29 13.02
N LYS A 465 -2.96 -2.26 14.24
CA LYS A 465 -1.53 -2.13 14.46
C LYS A 465 -0.91 -3.51 14.46
N ARG A 466 -0.05 -3.79 13.48
CA ARG A 466 0.65 -5.07 13.36
C ARG A 466 2.10 -4.92 13.79
N LYS A 467 2.37 -5.31 15.03
CA LYS A 467 3.74 -5.39 15.58
C LYS A 467 4.52 -6.55 14.93
N LEU A 468 5.84 -6.51 15.05
CA LEU A 468 6.70 -7.60 14.61
C LEU A 468 6.51 -8.82 15.52
N LYS A 469 6.34 -10.01 14.94
CA LYS A 469 6.17 -11.27 15.67
C LYS A 469 7.12 -12.35 15.17
N VAL A 470 7.33 -13.38 15.99
CA VAL A 470 7.98 -14.62 15.56
C VAL A 470 7.20 -15.22 14.39
N GLY A 471 7.90 -15.59 13.32
CA GLY A 471 7.32 -16.07 12.06
C GLY A 471 7.15 -14.98 11.00
N ASP A 472 7.28 -13.70 11.34
CA ASP A 472 7.28 -12.63 10.33
C ASP A 472 8.53 -12.68 9.47
N LYS A 473 8.38 -12.28 8.19
CA LYS A 473 9.49 -12.25 7.24
C LYS A 473 10.12 -10.87 7.15
N MET A 474 11.44 -10.83 7.26
CA MET A 474 12.25 -9.63 7.06
C MET A 474 13.26 -9.85 5.94
N ALA A 475 13.77 -8.75 5.39
CA ALA A 475 14.85 -8.79 4.41
C ALA A 475 15.71 -7.52 4.45
N GLY A 476 16.96 -7.64 4.01
CA GLY A 476 17.76 -6.49 3.58
C GLY A 476 17.62 -6.25 2.08
N ARG A 477 18.36 -5.26 1.57
CA ARG A 477 18.35 -4.87 0.14
C ARG A 477 19.15 -5.81 -0.75
N HIS A 478 20.06 -6.60 -0.16
CA HIS A 478 21.01 -7.49 -0.83
C HIS A 478 20.48 -8.92 -1.04
N GLY A 479 19.15 -9.08 -1.09
CA GLY A 479 18.49 -10.40 -1.25
C GLY A 479 18.66 -11.35 -0.05
N ASN A 480 19.14 -10.85 1.09
CA ASN A 480 19.18 -11.56 2.37
C ASN A 480 17.79 -11.53 3.01
N LYS A 481 17.05 -12.65 2.90
CA LYS A 481 15.75 -12.84 3.54
C LYS A 481 15.92 -13.66 4.81
N GLY A 482 15.04 -13.44 5.78
CA GLY A 482 14.95 -14.33 6.92
C GLY A 482 13.61 -14.26 7.64
N ILE A 483 13.38 -15.27 8.47
CA ILE A 483 12.18 -15.36 9.31
C ILE A 483 12.61 -15.05 10.73
N VAL A 484 11.86 -14.20 11.43
CA VAL A 484 12.09 -13.94 12.85
C VAL A 484 11.84 -15.23 13.62
N ALA A 485 12.89 -15.87 14.11
CA ALA A 485 12.77 -17.13 14.84
C ALA A 485 12.60 -16.91 16.34
N ARG A 486 13.26 -15.89 16.89
CA ARG A 486 13.17 -15.57 18.31
C ARG A 486 13.32 -14.08 18.56
N ILE A 487 12.47 -13.58 19.46
CA ILE A 487 12.64 -12.26 20.09
C ILE A 487 13.31 -12.50 21.45
N VAL A 488 14.48 -11.91 21.65
CA VAL A 488 15.34 -12.12 22.82
C VAL A 488 15.37 -10.83 23.63
N ARG A 489 15.35 -10.93 24.98
CA ARG A 489 15.40 -9.76 25.85
C ARG A 489 16.67 -8.96 25.59
N ALA A 490 16.61 -7.65 25.75
CA ALA A 490 17.72 -6.77 25.39
C ALA A 490 18.99 -7.07 26.21
N GLU A 491 18.85 -7.50 27.46
CA GLU A 491 19.95 -7.90 28.34
C GLU A 491 20.61 -9.23 27.94
N ASP A 492 19.91 -10.11 27.23
CA ASP A 492 20.43 -11.41 26.78
C ASP A 492 21.13 -11.31 25.41
N MET A 493 21.02 -10.16 24.74
CA MET A 493 21.62 -9.93 23.43
C MET A 493 23.13 -9.73 23.54
N PRO A 494 23.92 -10.13 22.52
CA PRO A 494 25.31 -9.73 22.43
C PRO A 494 25.45 -8.20 22.48
N PHE A 495 26.44 -7.71 23.22
CA PHE A 495 26.67 -6.28 23.39
C PHE A 495 28.13 -5.88 23.15
N LEU A 496 28.33 -4.62 22.78
CA LEU A 496 29.64 -4.01 22.54
C LEU A 496 30.36 -3.66 23.84
N GLU A 497 31.65 -3.33 23.78
CA GLU A 497 32.44 -2.86 24.94
C GLU A 497 31.82 -1.65 25.65
N ASP A 498 31.09 -0.80 24.92
CA ASP A 498 30.37 0.35 25.47
C ASP A 498 29.05 0.00 26.17
N GLY A 499 28.70 -1.28 26.27
CA GLY A 499 27.45 -1.76 26.85
C GLY A 499 26.25 -1.75 25.89
N THR A 500 26.42 -1.28 24.65
CA THR A 500 25.29 -1.20 23.69
C THR A 500 24.95 -2.59 23.15
N PRO A 501 23.73 -3.11 23.37
CA PRO A 501 23.29 -4.37 22.77
C PRO A 501 23.06 -4.21 21.27
N VAL A 502 23.26 -5.30 20.52
CA VAL A 502 22.88 -5.36 19.11
C VAL A 502 21.38 -5.57 18.96
N ASP A 503 20.80 -5.03 17.90
CA ASP A 503 19.35 -5.14 17.64
C ASP A 503 19.00 -6.45 16.94
N ILE A 504 19.88 -6.93 16.06
CA ILE A 504 19.69 -8.12 15.22
C ILE A 504 20.95 -8.97 15.22
N VAL A 505 20.81 -10.30 15.27
CA VAL A 505 21.91 -11.24 14.99
C VAL A 505 21.60 -12.04 13.73
N LEU A 506 22.51 -11.97 12.76
CA LEU A 506 22.43 -12.68 11.48
C LEU A 506 23.49 -13.77 11.39
N ASN A 507 23.18 -14.80 10.60
CA ASN A 507 24.10 -15.90 10.36
C ASN A 507 25.19 -15.52 9.35
N PRO A 508 26.48 -15.58 9.70
CA PRO A 508 27.56 -15.26 8.77
C PRO A 508 27.67 -16.25 7.60
N LEU A 509 27.25 -17.52 7.79
CA LEU A 509 27.37 -18.57 6.77
C LEU A 509 26.49 -18.32 5.53
N GLY A 510 25.45 -17.50 5.69
CA GLY A 510 24.56 -17.13 4.61
C GLY A 510 25.17 -16.15 3.60
N VAL A 511 26.29 -15.49 3.92
CA VAL A 511 26.93 -14.48 3.06
C VAL A 511 27.82 -15.12 1.99
N PRO A 512 28.79 -16.01 2.32
CA PRO A 512 29.67 -16.61 1.31
C PRO A 512 28.92 -17.50 0.32
N SER A 513 27.97 -18.30 0.82
CA SER A 513 27.18 -19.23 -0.01
C SER A 513 26.28 -18.54 -1.03
N ARG A 514 25.91 -17.28 -0.77
CA ARG A 514 25.01 -16.48 -1.61
C ARG A 514 25.71 -15.38 -2.39
N MET A 515 26.99 -15.13 -2.11
CA MET A 515 27.82 -14.13 -2.77
C MET A 515 27.17 -12.73 -2.80
N ASN A 516 26.54 -12.32 -1.70
CA ASN A 516 25.98 -10.97 -1.52
C ASN A 516 26.80 -10.16 -0.52
N ILE A 517 28.02 -9.84 -0.92
CA ILE A 517 29.03 -9.20 -0.07
C ILE A 517 28.67 -7.73 0.17
N GLY A 518 27.86 -7.11 -0.71
CA GLY A 518 27.40 -5.73 -0.58
C GLY A 518 26.79 -5.41 0.79
N GLN A 519 26.11 -6.38 1.42
CA GLN A 519 25.52 -6.20 2.75
C GLN A 519 26.56 -5.93 3.85
N ILE A 520 27.79 -6.45 3.71
CA ILE A 520 28.87 -6.24 4.66
C ILE A 520 29.43 -4.82 4.50
N TYR A 521 29.64 -4.38 3.26
CA TYR A 521 30.03 -2.99 2.97
C TYR A 521 29.00 -1.99 3.49
N GLU A 522 27.71 -2.27 3.24
CA GLU A 522 26.59 -1.48 3.78
C GLU A 522 26.66 -1.41 5.31
N THR A 523 26.87 -2.56 5.97
CA THR A 523 26.93 -2.67 7.43
C THR A 523 28.04 -1.80 8.04
N VAL A 524 29.25 -1.86 7.45
CA VAL A 524 30.42 -1.13 7.95
C VAL A 524 30.28 0.37 7.70
N LEU A 525 29.94 0.77 6.47
CA LEU A 525 29.75 2.19 6.12
C LEU A 525 28.58 2.81 6.90
N GLY A 526 27.49 2.05 7.09
CA GLY A 526 26.36 2.47 7.89
C GLY A 526 26.71 2.75 9.34
N TRP A 527 27.63 1.96 9.93
CA TRP A 527 28.10 2.20 11.30
C TRP A 527 28.89 3.50 11.42
N ALA A 528 29.80 3.75 10.47
CA ALA A 528 30.53 5.01 10.42
C ALA A 528 29.59 6.21 10.21
N GLY A 529 28.61 6.09 9.33
CA GLY A 529 27.59 7.12 9.08
C GLY A 529 26.74 7.42 10.32
N GLN A 530 26.35 6.40 11.08
CA GLN A 530 25.62 6.60 12.34
C GLN A 530 26.45 7.37 13.37
N LYS A 531 27.75 7.05 13.53
CA LYS A 531 28.64 7.72 14.48
C LYS A 531 28.93 9.17 14.09
N LEU A 532 29.07 9.44 12.79
CA LEU A 532 29.34 10.78 12.25
C LEU A 532 28.05 11.61 12.02
N GLY A 533 26.87 11.02 12.17
CA GLY A 533 25.59 11.69 11.86
C GLY A 533 25.44 12.05 10.37
N THR A 534 26.13 11.33 9.49
CA THR A 534 26.21 11.62 8.04
C THR A 534 25.63 10.46 7.24
N LYS A 535 24.89 10.78 6.16
CA LYS A 535 24.42 9.80 5.19
C LYS A 535 25.32 9.77 3.96
N TYR A 536 25.46 8.59 3.36
CA TYR A 536 26.28 8.37 2.18
C TYR A 536 25.42 7.91 1.01
N ALA A 537 25.80 8.35 -0.20
CA ALA A 537 25.28 7.83 -1.44
C ALA A 537 26.38 7.02 -2.14
N THR A 538 26.09 5.76 -2.43
CA THR A 538 26.95 4.86 -3.21
C THR A 538 26.15 4.37 -4.42
N PRO A 539 26.15 5.14 -5.52
CA PRO A 539 25.50 4.75 -6.77
C PRO A 539 26.00 3.37 -7.27
N ILE A 540 25.16 2.68 -8.03
CA ILE A 540 25.52 1.36 -8.58
C ILE A 540 26.64 1.50 -9.62
N PHE A 541 27.65 0.63 -9.55
CA PHE A 541 28.84 0.65 -10.42
C PHE A 541 29.70 1.92 -10.36
N ASP A 542 29.39 2.84 -9.45
CA ASP A 542 30.16 4.06 -9.09
C ASP A 542 30.11 4.23 -7.57
N GLY A 543 30.32 3.11 -6.87
CA GLY A 543 30.20 2.99 -5.42
C GLY A 543 31.47 3.41 -4.67
N ALA A 544 31.36 3.49 -3.35
CA ALA A 544 32.50 3.82 -2.51
C ALA A 544 33.56 2.70 -2.53
N SER A 545 34.82 3.05 -2.77
CA SER A 545 35.92 2.08 -2.75
C SER A 545 36.26 1.65 -1.32
N LEU A 546 36.90 0.49 -1.16
CA LEU A 546 37.32 -0.01 0.15
C LEU A 546 38.23 1.00 0.89
N ASP A 547 39.13 1.68 0.18
CA ASP A 547 40.02 2.68 0.76
C ASP A 547 39.25 3.92 1.26
N GLN A 548 38.24 4.37 0.51
CA GLN A 548 37.36 5.46 0.95
C GLN A 548 36.57 5.06 2.20
N ILE A 549 36.03 3.83 2.24
CA ILE A 549 35.33 3.30 3.42
C ILE A 549 36.27 3.25 4.61
N ASN A 550 37.51 2.79 4.44
CA ASN A 550 38.51 2.74 5.52
C ASN A 550 38.82 4.13 6.09
N VAL A 551 39.00 5.15 5.24
CA VAL A 551 39.21 6.53 5.69
C VAL A 551 38.01 7.03 6.50
N ILE A 552 36.79 6.73 6.04
CA ILE A 552 35.56 7.11 6.73
C ILE A 552 35.42 6.39 8.08
N THR A 553 35.73 5.10 8.16
CA THR A 553 35.66 4.34 9.42
C THR A 553 36.71 4.82 10.42
N ASP A 554 37.93 5.11 9.95
CA ASP A 554 39.01 5.65 10.78
C ASP A 554 38.60 7.01 11.37
N ASN A 555 38.01 7.89 10.55
CA ASN A 555 37.48 9.19 11.00
C ASN A 555 36.33 9.05 12.01
N ALA A 556 35.52 8.01 11.88
CA ALA A 556 34.40 7.73 12.79
C ALA A 556 34.82 7.03 14.09
N GLY A 557 36.08 6.60 14.22
CA GLY A 557 36.55 5.75 15.32
C GLY A 557 35.91 4.36 15.32
N VAL A 558 35.48 3.87 14.16
CA VAL A 558 34.90 2.54 13.97
C VAL A 558 36.02 1.58 13.54
N PRO A 559 36.10 0.35 14.11
CA PRO A 559 37.09 -0.63 13.66
C PRO A 559 36.99 -0.90 12.17
N ARG A 560 38.15 -1.00 11.50
CA ARG A 560 38.21 -1.40 10.08
C ARG A 560 37.52 -2.76 9.89
N PHE A 561 36.81 -2.91 8.77
CA PHE A 561 35.94 -4.06 8.47
C PHE A 561 34.78 -4.30 9.47
N GLY A 562 34.56 -3.40 10.43
CA GLY A 562 33.55 -3.55 11.48
C GLY A 562 33.82 -4.71 12.44
N HIS A 563 35.05 -5.24 12.47
CA HIS A 563 35.42 -6.34 13.36
C HIS A 563 35.61 -5.83 14.78
N THR A 564 34.81 -6.34 15.71
CA THR A 564 34.89 -5.98 17.13
C THR A 564 34.56 -7.17 18.02
N TYR A 565 35.04 -7.13 19.26
CA TYR A 565 34.67 -8.10 20.26
C TYR A 565 33.27 -7.78 20.80
N LEU A 566 32.48 -8.83 20.97
CA LEU A 566 31.19 -8.78 21.64
C LEU A 566 31.25 -9.56 22.96
N TYR A 567 30.29 -9.27 23.83
CA TYR A 567 30.11 -9.94 25.10
C TYR A 567 28.74 -10.63 25.10
N ASP A 568 28.67 -11.83 25.66
CA ASP A 568 27.43 -12.57 25.83
C ASP A 568 26.59 -11.91 26.93
N GLY A 569 25.38 -11.44 26.59
CA GLY A 569 24.45 -10.85 27.55
C GLY A 569 24.06 -11.79 28.70
N GLY A 570 24.04 -13.10 28.48
CA GLY A 570 23.65 -14.08 29.50
C GLY A 570 24.76 -14.39 30.51
N THR A 571 26.03 -14.37 30.08
CA THR A 571 27.17 -14.75 30.94
C THR A 571 28.08 -13.59 31.30
N GLY A 572 28.00 -12.47 30.57
CA GLY A 572 28.92 -11.33 30.67
C GLY A 572 30.32 -11.61 30.11
N LYS A 573 30.59 -12.82 29.60
CA LYS A 573 31.91 -13.18 29.08
C LYS A 573 32.07 -12.67 27.64
N ARG A 574 33.28 -12.26 27.31
CA ARG A 574 33.67 -11.89 25.94
C ARG A 574 33.70 -13.15 25.05
N PHE A 575 33.25 -13.03 23.80
CA PHE A 575 33.45 -14.08 22.81
C PHE A 575 34.92 -14.23 22.42
N ASP A 576 35.32 -15.45 22.05
CA ASP A 576 36.71 -15.77 21.72
C ASP A 576 37.17 -15.10 20.42
N GLN A 577 36.28 -14.98 19.44
CA GLN A 577 36.55 -14.38 18.13
C GLN A 577 35.77 -13.07 17.95
N PRO A 578 36.37 -12.07 17.28
CA PRO A 578 35.65 -10.87 16.90
C PRO A 578 34.58 -11.19 15.86
N ALA A 579 33.47 -10.45 15.90
CA ALA A 579 32.39 -10.54 14.93
C ALA A 579 32.32 -9.25 14.11
N THR A 580 31.77 -9.34 12.89
CA THR A 580 31.42 -8.15 12.13
C THR A 580 30.16 -7.54 12.71
N VAL A 581 30.27 -6.29 13.15
CA VAL A 581 29.16 -5.48 13.66
C VAL A 581 29.02 -4.24 12.81
N GLY A 582 27.81 -3.73 12.70
CA GLY A 582 27.58 -2.40 12.14
C GLY A 582 26.10 -2.10 11.98
N ILE A 583 25.76 -1.24 11.03
CA ILE A 583 24.39 -0.77 10.81
C ILE A 583 23.93 -1.14 9.41
N ILE A 584 22.92 -2.00 9.32
CA ILE A 584 22.34 -2.45 8.05
C ILE A 584 20.91 -1.96 7.90
N TYR A 585 20.46 -1.67 6.68
CA TYR A 585 19.10 -1.27 6.41
C TYR A 585 18.18 -2.48 6.24
N MET A 586 17.24 -2.65 7.18
CA MET A 586 16.32 -3.78 7.22
C MET A 586 14.89 -3.36 6.93
N ILE A 587 14.17 -4.26 6.26
CA ILE A 587 12.81 -4.03 5.77
C ILE A 587 11.90 -5.17 6.27
N LYS A 588 10.67 -4.82 6.68
CA LYS A 588 9.59 -5.77 6.98
C LYS A 588 8.79 -6.04 5.70
N LEU A 589 8.64 -7.31 5.34
CA LEU A 589 7.89 -7.71 4.15
C LEU A 589 6.41 -7.94 4.48
N GLY A 590 5.54 -7.84 3.47
CA GLY A 590 4.09 -8.11 3.57
C GLY A 590 3.72 -9.58 3.87
N HIS A 591 4.69 -10.39 4.28
CA HIS A 591 4.53 -11.80 4.61
C HIS A 591 4.48 -11.96 6.13
N MET A 592 3.34 -11.62 6.71
CA MET A 592 3.12 -11.70 8.16
C MET A 592 2.58 -13.07 8.56
N ILE A 593 2.93 -13.54 9.76
CA ILE A 593 2.49 -14.84 10.26
C ILE A 593 0.98 -14.89 10.48
N GLU A 594 0.36 -13.80 10.92
CA GLU A 594 -1.08 -13.74 11.21
C GLU A 594 -1.95 -14.00 9.98
N ASP A 595 -1.47 -13.61 8.80
CA ASP A 595 -2.18 -13.85 7.54
C ASP A 595 -2.02 -15.31 7.10
N LYS A 596 -0.91 -15.95 7.45
CA LYS A 596 -0.56 -17.33 7.05
C LYS A 596 -1.06 -18.40 8.01
N MET A 597 -1.22 -18.07 9.29
CA MET A 597 -1.74 -19.00 10.28
C MET A 597 -3.20 -19.36 9.94
N HIS A 598 -3.45 -20.65 9.80
CA HIS A 598 -4.77 -21.20 9.50
C HIS A 598 -4.89 -22.59 10.12
N ALA A 599 -5.98 -22.80 10.85
CA ALA A 599 -6.30 -24.08 11.45
C ALA A 599 -7.81 -24.33 11.29
N ARG A 600 -8.17 -25.59 11.07
CA ARG A 600 -9.54 -26.05 10.92
C ARG A 600 -9.70 -27.34 11.69
N SER A 601 -10.74 -27.42 12.50
CA SER A 601 -11.26 -28.68 13.03
C SER A 601 -12.40 -29.16 12.14
N ILE A 602 -13.55 -28.50 12.23
CA ILE A 602 -14.73 -28.68 11.37
C ILE A 602 -15.03 -27.37 10.64
N GLY A 603 -15.79 -27.43 9.56
CA GLY A 603 -16.10 -26.24 8.77
C GLY A 603 -17.10 -26.54 7.66
N PRO A 604 -17.33 -25.59 6.76
CA PRO A 604 -18.21 -25.81 5.63
C PRO A 604 -17.64 -26.83 4.65
N TYR A 605 -18.56 -27.48 3.95
CA TYR A 605 -18.29 -28.52 2.95
C TYR A 605 -18.89 -28.10 1.60
N SER A 606 -18.29 -28.59 0.52
CA SER A 606 -18.79 -28.45 -0.84
C SER A 606 -20.14 -29.16 -0.97
N LEU A 607 -21.09 -28.53 -1.67
CA LEU A 607 -22.39 -29.14 -1.92
C LEU A 607 -22.30 -30.36 -2.84
N ILE A 608 -21.37 -30.34 -3.79
CA ILE A 608 -21.24 -31.38 -4.82
C ILE A 608 -20.39 -32.53 -4.30
N THR A 609 -19.13 -32.23 -3.94
CA THR A 609 -18.15 -33.26 -3.58
C THR A 609 -18.19 -33.65 -2.10
N GLN A 610 -18.96 -32.94 -1.27
CA GLN A 610 -18.99 -33.11 0.19
C GLN A 610 -17.64 -32.96 0.89
N GLN A 611 -16.60 -32.51 0.19
CA GLN A 611 -15.27 -32.25 0.74
C GLN A 611 -15.22 -30.93 1.50
N PRO A 612 -14.31 -30.80 2.48
CA PRO A 612 -13.95 -29.51 3.07
C PRO A 612 -13.73 -28.43 2.00
N LEU A 613 -14.35 -27.25 2.16
CA LEU A 613 -14.06 -26.13 1.27
C LEU A 613 -12.57 -25.76 1.30
N GLY A 614 -12.09 -25.07 0.25
CA GLY A 614 -10.70 -24.64 0.13
C GLY A 614 -10.46 -23.22 0.66
N GLY A 615 -9.29 -23.02 1.28
CA GLY A 615 -8.79 -21.69 1.61
C GLY A 615 -9.30 -21.05 2.92
N LYS A 616 -8.49 -20.17 3.49
CA LYS A 616 -8.72 -19.54 4.80
C LYS A 616 -10.02 -18.72 4.88
N ALA A 617 -10.39 -18.03 3.80
CA ALA A 617 -11.58 -17.17 3.75
C ALA A 617 -12.89 -17.95 3.96
N GLN A 618 -12.92 -19.23 3.58
CA GLN A 618 -14.07 -20.13 3.75
C GLN A 618 -13.88 -21.09 4.92
N PHE A 619 -12.90 -20.85 5.80
CA PHE A 619 -12.52 -21.77 6.86
C PHE A 619 -12.23 -23.19 6.30
N GLY A 620 -11.51 -23.23 5.20
CA GLY A 620 -11.26 -24.42 4.39
C GLY A 620 -10.26 -25.41 4.98
N GLY A 621 -10.23 -26.64 4.47
CA GLY A 621 -9.24 -27.66 4.83
C GLY A 621 -7.92 -27.50 4.06
N GLN A 622 -6.87 -28.15 4.55
CA GLN A 622 -5.63 -28.33 3.80
C GLN A 622 -5.84 -29.41 2.74
N ARG A 623 -5.26 -29.18 1.56
CA ARG A 623 -5.27 -30.20 0.50
C ARG A 623 -4.24 -31.27 0.85
N PHE A 624 -4.70 -32.50 0.96
CA PHE A 624 -3.85 -33.69 1.03
C PHE A 624 -3.81 -34.32 -0.36
N GLY A 625 -2.68 -34.20 -1.04
CA GLY A 625 -2.51 -34.60 -2.43
C GLY A 625 -1.93 -35.99 -2.59
N GLU A 626 -1.73 -36.36 -3.85
CA GLU A 626 -1.18 -37.66 -4.24
C GLU A 626 0.21 -37.92 -3.65
N MET A 627 1.10 -36.92 -3.66
CA MET A 627 2.45 -37.06 -3.08
C MET A 627 2.41 -37.32 -1.58
N GLU A 628 1.49 -36.69 -0.84
CA GLU A 628 1.33 -36.95 0.58
C GLU A 628 0.71 -38.33 0.86
N VAL A 629 -0.16 -38.83 -0.03
CA VAL A 629 -0.68 -40.20 0.03
C VAL A 629 0.46 -41.21 -0.14
N TRP A 630 1.31 -41.06 -1.17
CA TRP A 630 2.47 -41.93 -1.39
C TRP A 630 3.41 -41.97 -0.19
N ALA A 631 3.58 -40.82 0.49
CA ALA A 631 4.38 -40.77 1.70
C ALA A 631 3.81 -41.68 2.79
N LEU A 632 2.49 -41.66 3.03
CA LEU A 632 1.85 -42.54 4.02
C LEU A 632 1.86 -44.02 3.60
N GLU A 633 1.69 -44.30 2.31
CA GLU A 633 1.80 -45.66 1.77
C GLU A 633 3.20 -46.24 1.99
N ALA A 634 4.25 -45.45 1.76
CA ALA A 634 5.64 -45.86 1.98
C ALA A 634 5.93 -46.21 3.45
N TYR A 635 5.26 -45.55 4.40
CA TYR A 635 5.34 -45.88 5.83
C TYR A 635 4.42 -47.05 6.24
N GLY A 636 3.57 -47.56 5.34
CA GLY A 636 2.56 -48.56 5.67
C GLY A 636 1.46 -48.04 6.60
N ALA A 637 1.25 -46.73 6.65
CA ALA A 637 0.31 -46.07 7.57
C ALA A 637 -1.15 -46.13 7.06
N SER A 638 -1.64 -47.34 6.78
CA SER A 638 -2.94 -47.58 6.13
C SER A 638 -4.13 -47.02 6.92
N SER A 639 -4.13 -47.11 8.25
CA SER A 639 -5.21 -46.57 9.09
C SER A 639 -5.30 -45.04 9.03
N ILE A 640 -4.15 -44.35 9.02
CA ILE A 640 -4.08 -42.88 8.93
C ILE A 640 -4.56 -42.44 7.54
N LEU A 641 -4.09 -43.12 6.50
CA LEU A 641 -4.50 -42.83 5.13
C LEU A 641 -6.01 -43.04 4.94
N ARG A 642 -6.54 -44.16 5.45
CA ARG A 642 -7.98 -44.46 5.42
C ARG A 642 -8.78 -43.36 6.11
N GLU A 643 -8.36 -42.90 7.29
CA GLU A 643 -9.02 -41.82 8.01
C GLU A 643 -9.04 -40.50 7.21
N ILE A 644 -7.90 -40.12 6.64
CA ILE A 644 -7.74 -38.87 5.86
C ILE A 644 -8.64 -38.87 4.62
N LEU A 645 -8.70 -39.99 3.90
CA LEU A 645 -9.48 -40.13 2.67
C LEU A 645 -10.99 -40.30 2.89
N THR A 646 -11.45 -40.55 4.12
CA THR A 646 -12.85 -40.83 4.43
C THR A 646 -13.42 -39.84 5.45
N VAL A 647 -13.34 -40.14 6.74
CA VAL A 647 -14.01 -39.43 7.84
C VAL A 647 -13.49 -38.00 8.04
N LYS A 648 -12.26 -37.69 7.61
CA LYS A 648 -11.72 -36.32 7.61
C LYS A 648 -12.05 -35.51 6.35
N SER A 649 -12.64 -36.16 5.35
CA SER A 649 -12.95 -35.59 4.04
C SER A 649 -14.45 -35.65 3.74
N ASP A 650 -14.89 -36.64 2.98
CA ASP A 650 -16.16 -36.68 2.26
C ASP A 650 -17.06 -37.87 2.64
N ASP A 651 -16.72 -38.65 3.68
CA ASP A 651 -17.68 -39.56 4.31
C ASP A 651 -18.64 -38.78 5.22
N VAL A 652 -19.84 -38.49 4.72
CA VAL A 652 -20.83 -37.61 5.37
C VAL A 652 -21.34 -38.19 6.69
N MET A 653 -21.62 -39.50 6.72
CA MET A 653 -22.11 -40.15 7.93
C MET A 653 -20.97 -40.49 8.88
N GLY A 654 -19.85 -40.97 8.36
CA GLY A 654 -18.68 -41.33 9.13
C GLY A 654 -18.08 -40.14 9.86
N ARG A 655 -17.99 -38.96 9.23
CA ARG A 655 -17.47 -37.75 9.91
C ARG A 655 -18.31 -37.30 11.09
N ALA A 656 -19.65 -37.38 10.98
CA ALA A 656 -20.57 -36.99 12.05
C ALA A 656 -20.47 -37.95 13.25
N LYS A 657 -20.50 -39.26 12.97
CA LYS A 657 -20.31 -40.30 14.00
C LYS A 657 -18.94 -40.21 14.64
N THR A 658 -17.89 -40.00 13.85
CA THR A 658 -16.52 -39.85 14.36
C THR A 658 -16.41 -38.66 15.31
N TYR A 659 -17.01 -37.52 14.98
CA TYR A 659 -17.06 -36.38 15.88
C TYR A 659 -17.78 -36.71 17.20
N GLU A 660 -18.93 -37.37 17.13
CA GLU A 660 -19.69 -37.80 18.31
C GLU A 660 -18.87 -38.77 19.19
N SER A 661 -18.23 -39.77 18.59
CA SER A 661 -17.36 -40.72 19.30
C SER A 661 -16.18 -40.02 19.96
N ILE A 662 -15.54 -39.05 19.30
CA ILE A 662 -14.45 -38.25 19.90
C ILE A 662 -14.95 -37.47 21.12
N VAL A 663 -16.12 -36.85 21.03
CA VAL A 663 -16.72 -36.09 22.16
C VAL A 663 -17.07 -37.00 23.32
N LYS A 664 -17.55 -38.22 23.04
CA LYS A 664 -17.91 -39.23 24.06
C LYS A 664 -16.70 -40.00 24.60
N GLY A 665 -15.54 -39.91 23.95
CA GLY A 665 -14.36 -40.72 24.28
C GLY A 665 -14.50 -42.20 23.88
N GLU A 666 -15.34 -42.49 22.90
CA GLU A 666 -15.59 -43.83 22.35
C GLU A 666 -14.62 -44.16 21.20
N ALA A 667 -14.51 -45.44 20.85
CA ALA A 667 -13.70 -45.87 19.71
C ALA A 667 -14.26 -45.30 18.38
N MET A 668 -13.37 -44.95 17.46
CA MET A 668 -13.79 -44.44 16.15
C MET A 668 -14.54 -45.51 15.36
N PRO A 669 -15.67 -45.16 14.71
CA PRO A 669 -16.43 -46.10 13.88
C PRO A 669 -15.64 -46.51 12.64
N GLU A 670 -16.01 -47.64 12.04
CA GLU A 670 -15.46 -47.99 10.72
C GLU A 670 -15.93 -46.99 9.65
N PRO A 671 -15.02 -46.46 8.82
CA PRO A 671 -15.39 -45.54 7.75
C PRO A 671 -16.25 -46.20 6.66
N GLY A 672 -17.17 -45.42 6.09
CA GLY A 672 -17.96 -45.81 4.94
C GLY A 672 -17.28 -45.50 3.60
N LEU A 673 -18.07 -45.53 2.53
CA LEU A 673 -17.62 -45.15 1.19
C LEU A 673 -17.52 -43.62 1.06
N PRO A 674 -16.43 -43.08 0.48
CA PRO A 674 -16.31 -41.67 0.14
C PRO A 674 -17.41 -41.20 -0.83
N GLU A 675 -17.97 -40.01 -0.61
CA GLU A 675 -18.95 -39.45 -1.56
C GLU A 675 -18.33 -39.13 -2.92
N SER A 676 -17.04 -38.79 -3.00
CA SER A 676 -16.37 -38.64 -4.30
C SER A 676 -16.43 -39.90 -5.17
N PHE A 677 -16.38 -41.09 -4.55
CA PHE A 677 -16.53 -42.36 -5.26
C PHE A 677 -17.98 -42.58 -5.71
N ASN A 678 -18.97 -42.23 -4.88
CA ASN A 678 -20.38 -42.29 -5.28
C ASN A 678 -20.67 -41.34 -6.45
N VAL A 679 -20.15 -40.11 -6.40
CA VAL A 679 -20.28 -39.14 -7.49
C VAL A 679 -19.69 -39.71 -8.79
N LEU A 680 -18.49 -40.28 -8.75
CA LEU A 680 -17.87 -40.94 -9.91
C LEU A 680 -18.78 -42.06 -10.47
N MET A 681 -19.33 -42.91 -9.60
CA MET A 681 -20.24 -43.99 -10.00
C MET A 681 -21.51 -43.44 -10.68
N HIS A 682 -22.06 -42.35 -10.18
CA HIS A 682 -23.21 -41.68 -10.79
C HIS A 682 -22.87 -41.01 -12.13
N GLU A 683 -21.69 -40.41 -12.25
CA GLU A 683 -21.21 -39.81 -13.50
C GLU A 683 -21.02 -40.89 -14.58
N LEU A 684 -20.41 -42.03 -14.25
CA LEU A 684 -20.25 -43.16 -15.17
C LEU A 684 -21.61 -43.73 -15.61
N LYS A 685 -22.57 -43.87 -14.68
CA LYS A 685 -23.95 -44.26 -15.01
C LYS A 685 -24.66 -43.24 -15.88
N GLY A 686 -24.39 -41.95 -15.69
CA GLY A 686 -24.88 -40.86 -16.54
C GLY A 686 -24.39 -40.95 -17.99
N LEU A 687 -23.22 -41.58 -18.22
CA LEU A 687 -22.70 -41.89 -19.55
C LEU A 687 -23.34 -43.15 -20.20
N GLY A 688 -24.23 -43.84 -19.48
CA GLY A 688 -24.85 -45.09 -19.92
C GLY A 688 -24.04 -46.36 -19.61
N LEU A 689 -23.02 -46.27 -18.74
CA LEU A 689 -22.25 -47.42 -18.28
C LEU A 689 -22.91 -48.04 -17.03
N ASP A 690 -23.22 -49.35 -17.06
CA ASP A 690 -23.71 -50.06 -15.87
C ASP A 690 -22.54 -50.53 -15.00
N VAL A 691 -22.20 -49.74 -13.98
CA VAL A 691 -21.15 -50.08 -13.00
C VAL A 691 -21.81 -50.47 -11.67
N ARG A 692 -21.45 -51.63 -11.15
CA ARG A 692 -21.95 -52.19 -9.89
C ARG A 692 -20.78 -52.63 -9.01
N LEU A 693 -20.95 -52.50 -7.69
CA LEU A 693 -20.05 -53.10 -6.72
C LEU A 693 -20.51 -54.54 -6.51
N GLU A 694 -19.62 -55.50 -6.78
CA GLU A 694 -19.82 -56.90 -6.38
C GLU A 694 -19.38 -57.05 -4.92
N GLU A 695 -20.18 -57.77 -4.13
CA GLU A 695 -19.91 -58.04 -2.70
C GLU A 695 -18.77 -59.05 -2.49
#